data_AF-I9TN19-F1
#
_entry.id   AF-I9TN19-F1
#
_cell.length_a   1.000
_cell.length_b   1.000
_cell.length_c   1.000
_cell.angle_alpha   90.00
_cell.angle_beta   90.00
_cell.angle_gamma   90.00
#
_symmetry.space_group_name_H-M   'P 1'
#
loop_
_entity.id
_entity.type
_entity.pdbx_description
1 polymer ?
#
loop_
_entity_poly.entity_id
_entity_poly.type
_entity_poly.pdbx_seq_one_letter_code
_entity_poly.pdbx_strand_id
1 'polypeptide(L)'
;MVNQNNQIKISAETRRSIFDKIMSHADFLGVFQGGNYEDQNIVDFLKMIWDLPAMPSEDPRFKNAEADARQHLINNDDWDLTYTFEHRFNLLAGDTKHFIKFVEACVSPFVRSSSEEIMQYVEEINPLLNRDNCELAIEDYIDERPHYIIKSGTGFSFDRKDIYSNSYTIYVDKLGNNKPCFFLKSITWDDYGHKTSFYLDYVREDGSYSRVGKVKICKKNAATTLDVIPESFLSLDLDYCSLGQETSYYSNIKNILGDNAMSFLNAMKDAAAFSRISDDFVNDSGFRHSLLRDNSADTALNLGRYVLAGFDPDERVNFTYKTRLAFSSDYDFNIKFDFGRINQEDNFNRVIAIIGENGVGKTSLLYNLAKSIANQQKECFSPHHPLFTKVVAASYSMFDRFYDINARAFNFEYCGMHNNAGGLMTLEQLIARHQRNAETINVLNSGKNLKKFLGNILPNEMLEDLFENGSVFKYNVYKDYYGKMSSGQTMLTNLIIDITANVRSNCLIMIDEPEVHLHPNAITQIINVVNLVCERFSSCCIMATHSPLVIQSLLSRNVLIMERDVDGMPVVRQMRVESLGENLTTINEEIFSNGQRDKYYRRLIEKAVEGKESMEQVLQELQNGDLPMSLTSYMLIDKYLNHD
;
A
#
# COMPACT_ATOMS: atom_id res chain seq x y z
N MET A 1 -37.34 -7.63 14.64
CA MET A 1 -38.06 -7.45 13.36
C MET A 1 -38.79 -6.12 13.42
N VAL A 2 -38.21 -5.07 12.83
CA VAL A 2 -38.90 -3.84 12.50
C VAL A 2 -38.72 -3.69 10.99
N ASN A 3 -39.78 -3.97 10.24
CA ASN A 3 -39.87 -3.66 8.82
C ASN A 3 -39.91 -2.12 8.69
N GLN A 4 -38.93 -1.53 8.00
CA GLN A 4 -39.04 -0.19 7.45
C GLN A 4 -38.71 -0.22 5.95
N ASN A 5 -39.57 -0.87 5.17
CA ASN A 5 -39.72 -0.52 3.75
C ASN A 5 -40.45 0.83 3.66
N ASN A 6 -39.78 1.93 4.01
CA ASN A 6 -40.16 3.23 3.48
C ASN A 6 -39.52 3.34 2.09
N GLN A 7 -40.22 2.81 1.07
CA GLN A 7 -39.84 3.14 -0.31
C GLN A 7 -39.93 4.66 -0.48
N ILE A 8 -38.79 5.29 -0.78
CA ILE A 8 -38.70 6.71 -1.11
C ILE A 8 -39.64 6.97 -2.29
N LYS A 9 -40.57 7.91 -2.13
CA LYS A 9 -41.53 8.32 -3.17
C LYS A 9 -41.24 9.75 -3.58
N ILE A 10 -40.73 9.92 -4.80
CA ILE A 10 -40.49 11.22 -5.42
C ILE A 10 -41.59 11.44 -6.47
N SER A 11 -42.35 12.52 -6.32
CA SER A 11 -43.48 12.89 -7.19
C SER A 11 -43.00 13.26 -8.60
N ALA A 12 -43.88 13.13 -9.60
CA ALA A 12 -43.52 13.43 -10.99
C ALA A 12 -43.11 14.90 -11.19
N GLU A 13 -43.73 15.83 -10.46
CA GLU A 13 -43.39 17.25 -10.48
C GLU A 13 -42.00 17.53 -9.90
N THR A 14 -41.64 16.88 -8.79
CA THR A 14 -40.30 16.96 -8.20
C THR A 14 -39.26 16.34 -9.11
N ARG A 15 -39.53 15.17 -9.71
CA ARG A 15 -38.64 14.54 -10.67
C ARG A 15 -38.33 15.46 -11.84
N ARG A 16 -39.36 16.08 -12.41
CA ARG A 16 -39.20 17.02 -13.52
C ARG A 16 -38.38 18.24 -13.11
N SER A 17 -38.70 18.83 -11.95
CA SER A 17 -37.97 19.99 -11.43
C SER A 17 -36.48 19.71 -11.21
N ILE A 18 -36.15 18.55 -10.64
CA ILE A 18 -34.77 18.12 -10.40
C ILE A 18 -34.06 17.84 -11.72
N PHE A 19 -34.71 17.13 -12.64
CA PHE A 19 -34.13 16.84 -13.95
C PHE A 19 -33.83 18.11 -14.75
N ASP A 20 -34.79 19.02 -14.87
CA ASP A 20 -34.61 20.29 -15.57
C ASP A 20 -33.48 21.13 -14.93
N LYS A 21 -33.36 21.08 -13.59
CA LYS A 21 -32.30 21.75 -12.85
C LYS A 21 -30.92 21.15 -13.11
N ILE A 22 -30.81 19.82 -13.13
CA ILE A 22 -29.55 19.11 -13.45
C ILE A 22 -29.17 19.35 -14.92
N MET A 23 -30.12 19.25 -15.86
CA MET A 23 -29.88 19.51 -17.29
C MET A 23 -29.49 20.96 -17.58
N SER A 24 -29.78 21.91 -16.68
CA SER A 24 -29.33 23.30 -16.84
C SER A 24 -27.83 23.50 -16.63
N HIS A 25 -27.15 22.53 -16.01
CA HIS A 25 -25.69 22.51 -15.90
C HIS A 25 -25.08 21.90 -17.16
N ALA A 26 -24.22 22.66 -17.84
CA ALA A 26 -23.60 22.24 -19.11
C ALA A 26 -22.68 21.01 -18.96
N ASP A 27 -22.25 20.70 -17.74
CA ASP A 27 -21.25 19.68 -17.39
C ASP A 27 -21.78 18.65 -16.38
N PHE A 28 -23.10 18.42 -16.32
CA PHE A 28 -23.66 17.49 -15.34
C PHE A 28 -23.21 16.03 -15.54
N LEU A 29 -22.67 15.67 -16.70
CA LEU A 29 -22.05 14.35 -16.92
C LEU A 29 -20.66 14.22 -16.24
N GLY A 30 -20.09 15.34 -15.80
CA GLY A 30 -18.84 15.40 -15.03
C GLY A 30 -17.61 14.91 -15.79
N VAL A 31 -16.54 14.66 -15.04
CA VAL A 31 -15.30 14.05 -15.55
C VAL A 31 -15.11 12.72 -14.83
N PHE A 32 -15.31 11.61 -15.55
CA PHE A 32 -15.04 10.29 -15.00
C PHE A 32 -13.53 10.13 -14.77
N GLN A 33 -13.13 9.84 -13.52
CA GLN A 33 -11.74 9.56 -13.19
C GLN A 33 -11.32 8.21 -13.80
N GLY A 34 -10.86 8.22 -15.06
CA GLY A 34 -10.31 7.04 -15.73
C GLY A 34 -10.44 6.93 -17.25
N GLY A 35 -11.11 7.86 -17.94
CA GLY A 35 -11.28 7.81 -19.40
C GLY A 35 -10.31 8.73 -20.16
N ASN A 36 -9.56 8.21 -21.13
CA ASN A 36 -8.68 9.00 -22.01
C ASN A 36 -9.44 9.73 -23.16
N TYR A 37 -10.78 9.72 -23.16
CA TYR A 37 -11.60 10.33 -24.22
C TYR A 37 -12.86 10.95 -23.59
N GLU A 38 -13.10 12.24 -23.85
CA GLU A 38 -14.29 13.00 -23.40
C GLU A 38 -15.61 12.30 -23.83
N ASP A 39 -15.58 11.52 -24.91
CA ASP A 39 -16.74 10.88 -25.51
C ASP A 39 -17.24 9.62 -24.77
N GLN A 40 -16.50 9.04 -23.83
CA GLN A 40 -16.93 7.84 -23.07
C GLN A 40 -17.71 8.14 -21.78
N ASN A 41 -17.69 9.40 -21.32
CA ASN A 41 -18.29 9.80 -20.04
C ASN A 41 -19.79 9.49 -19.95
N ILE A 42 -20.54 9.62 -21.04
CA ILE A 42 -21.99 9.41 -21.04
C ILE A 42 -22.37 7.94 -20.83
N VAL A 43 -21.67 6.99 -21.46
CA VAL A 43 -22.00 5.56 -21.33
C VAL A 43 -21.66 5.06 -19.93
N ASP A 44 -20.55 5.50 -19.36
CA ASP A 44 -20.16 5.13 -17.99
C ASP A 44 -21.06 5.80 -16.94
N PHE A 45 -21.51 7.03 -17.16
CA PHE A 45 -22.55 7.67 -16.36
C PHE A 45 -23.87 6.90 -16.40
N LEU A 46 -24.33 6.47 -17.58
CA LEU A 46 -25.55 5.66 -17.72
C LEU A 46 -25.43 4.30 -16.98
N LYS A 47 -24.24 3.69 -16.94
CA LYS A 47 -23.98 2.44 -16.19
C LYS A 47 -24.10 2.59 -14.67
N MET A 48 -23.92 3.79 -14.13
CA MET A 48 -24.16 4.03 -12.70
C MET A 48 -25.66 3.90 -12.36
N ILE A 49 -26.52 4.15 -13.34
CA ILE A 49 -27.97 4.21 -13.16
C ILE A 49 -28.61 2.87 -13.54
N TRP A 50 -28.25 2.32 -14.71
CA TRP A 50 -28.83 1.12 -15.31
C TRP A 50 -27.80 0.00 -15.53
N ASP A 51 -28.25 -1.25 -15.46
CA ASP A 51 -27.47 -2.41 -15.89
C ASP A 51 -27.55 -2.57 -17.42
N LEU A 52 -26.84 -1.69 -18.13
CA LEU A 52 -26.85 -1.64 -19.60
C LEU A 52 -26.47 -2.97 -20.28
N PRO A 53 -25.50 -3.77 -19.76
CA PRO A 53 -25.19 -5.08 -20.34
C PRO A 53 -26.35 -6.07 -20.30
N ALA A 54 -27.17 -6.03 -19.25
CA ALA A 54 -28.30 -6.94 -19.05
C ALA A 54 -29.61 -6.45 -19.71
N MET A 55 -29.70 -5.16 -20.05
CA MET A 55 -30.87 -4.59 -20.70
C MET A 55 -30.92 -4.94 -22.20
N PRO A 56 -32.10 -5.30 -22.73
CA PRO A 56 -32.25 -5.58 -24.15
C PRO A 56 -31.99 -4.33 -24.99
N SER A 57 -31.46 -4.56 -26.19
CA SER A 57 -31.31 -3.53 -27.21
C SER A 57 -32.66 -3.18 -27.83
N GLU A 58 -32.87 -1.90 -28.16
CA GLU A 58 -34.01 -1.42 -28.96
C GLU A 58 -33.67 -1.30 -30.45
N ASP A 59 -32.39 -1.45 -30.81
CA ASP A 59 -31.93 -1.57 -32.18
C ASP A 59 -31.56 -3.04 -32.47
N PRO A 60 -32.32 -3.76 -33.31
CA PRO A 60 -32.10 -5.18 -33.56
C PRO A 60 -30.70 -5.52 -34.12
N ARG A 61 -29.92 -4.53 -34.53
CA ARG A 61 -28.52 -4.68 -34.98
C ARG A 61 -27.54 -4.90 -33.82
N PHE A 62 -27.91 -4.55 -32.59
CA PHE A 62 -27.03 -4.60 -31.42
C PHE A 62 -27.51 -5.58 -30.37
N LYS A 63 -26.59 -5.96 -29.46
CA LYS A 63 -26.81 -7.07 -28.53
C LYS A 63 -27.54 -6.65 -27.26
N ASN A 64 -27.29 -5.44 -26.76
CA ASN A 64 -27.81 -4.93 -25.50
C ASN A 64 -27.84 -3.39 -25.49
N ALA A 65 -28.43 -2.81 -24.44
CA ALA A 65 -28.55 -1.36 -24.31
C ALA A 65 -27.20 -0.63 -24.20
N GLU A 66 -26.14 -1.30 -23.73
CA GLU A 66 -24.78 -0.72 -23.73
C GLU A 66 -24.27 -0.52 -25.15
N ALA A 67 -24.47 -1.50 -26.03
CA ALA A 67 -24.10 -1.40 -27.42
C ALA A 67 -24.93 -0.32 -28.16
N ASP A 68 -26.22 -0.19 -27.83
CA ASP A 68 -27.05 0.93 -28.33
C ASP A 68 -26.46 2.28 -27.92
N ALA A 69 -26.20 2.45 -26.62
CA ALA A 69 -25.70 3.69 -26.06
C ALA A 69 -24.35 4.08 -26.68
N ARG A 70 -23.42 3.12 -26.80
CA ARG A 70 -22.12 3.36 -27.45
C ARG A 70 -22.28 3.68 -28.93
N GLN A 71 -23.18 3.02 -29.65
CA GLN A 71 -23.36 3.33 -31.07
C GLN A 71 -24.00 4.72 -31.26
N HIS A 72 -25.08 5.00 -30.55
CA HIS A 72 -25.90 6.17 -30.82
C HIS A 72 -25.39 7.45 -30.14
N LEU A 73 -24.82 7.35 -28.94
CA LEU A 73 -24.31 8.51 -28.20
C LEU A 73 -22.84 8.83 -28.48
N ILE A 74 -22.05 7.86 -28.95
CA ILE A 74 -20.61 8.05 -29.19
C ILE A 74 -20.28 7.96 -30.67
N ASN A 75 -20.62 6.85 -31.32
CA ASN A 75 -20.17 6.62 -32.71
C ASN A 75 -20.97 7.46 -33.73
N ASN A 76 -22.27 7.62 -33.53
CA ASN A 76 -23.17 8.33 -34.46
C ASN A 76 -23.54 9.74 -33.99
N ASP A 77 -23.53 9.97 -32.67
CA ASP A 77 -24.02 11.20 -32.02
C ASP A 77 -25.44 11.59 -32.51
N ASP A 78 -26.33 10.60 -32.62
CA ASP A 78 -27.70 10.75 -33.15
C ASP A 78 -28.79 10.67 -32.07
N TRP A 79 -28.41 10.47 -30.80
CA TRP A 79 -29.30 10.58 -29.64
C TRP A 79 -28.93 11.80 -28.80
N ASP A 80 -29.87 12.74 -28.66
CA ASP A 80 -29.71 13.82 -27.69
C ASP A 80 -30.01 13.35 -26.25
N LEU A 81 -29.58 14.14 -25.26
CA LEU A 81 -29.74 13.79 -23.84
C LEU A 81 -31.21 13.70 -23.42
N THR A 82 -32.08 14.54 -23.98
CA THR A 82 -33.51 14.51 -23.68
C THR A 82 -34.13 13.20 -24.17
N TYR A 83 -33.86 12.79 -25.41
CA TYR A 83 -34.27 11.52 -25.97
C TYR A 83 -33.70 10.36 -25.14
N THR A 84 -32.43 10.41 -24.77
CA THR A 84 -31.75 9.37 -24.00
C THR A 84 -32.43 9.14 -22.66
N PHE A 85 -32.57 10.19 -21.84
CA PHE A 85 -33.10 10.06 -20.48
C PHE A 85 -34.63 9.94 -20.48
N GLU A 86 -35.37 10.71 -21.29
CA GLU A 86 -36.83 10.72 -21.24
C GLU A 86 -37.48 9.62 -22.09
N HIS A 87 -36.96 9.32 -23.27
CA HIS A 87 -37.59 8.38 -24.20
C HIS A 87 -36.97 6.98 -24.13
N ARG A 88 -35.64 6.87 -24.29
CA ARG A 88 -34.96 5.57 -24.32
C ARG A 88 -34.95 4.86 -22.96
N PHE A 89 -34.54 5.57 -21.91
CA PHE A 89 -34.42 5.00 -20.57
C PHE A 89 -35.59 5.32 -19.65
N ASN A 90 -36.54 6.14 -20.11
CA ASN A 90 -37.78 6.50 -19.43
C ASN A 90 -37.55 6.92 -17.96
N LEU A 91 -36.53 7.75 -17.71
CA LEU A 91 -36.06 8.12 -16.37
C LEU A 91 -37.15 8.80 -15.51
N LEU A 92 -37.97 9.66 -16.12
CA LEU A 92 -38.97 10.44 -15.39
C LEU A 92 -40.21 9.62 -15.02
N ALA A 93 -40.77 8.89 -15.99
CA ALA A 93 -42.01 8.11 -15.81
C ALA A 93 -41.78 6.63 -15.45
N GLY A 94 -40.51 6.18 -15.42
CA GLY A 94 -40.12 4.82 -15.05
C GLY A 94 -39.98 4.57 -13.55
N ASP A 95 -39.32 3.45 -13.22
CA ASP A 95 -39.09 2.99 -11.85
C ASP A 95 -38.27 4.03 -11.06
N THR A 96 -38.82 4.45 -9.91
CA THR A 96 -38.25 5.46 -9.00
C THR A 96 -36.79 5.17 -8.65
N LYS A 97 -36.39 3.89 -8.58
CA LYS A 97 -35.01 3.52 -8.23
C LYS A 97 -33.98 4.09 -9.22
N HIS A 98 -34.31 4.17 -10.51
CA HIS A 98 -33.38 4.70 -11.52
C HIS A 98 -33.32 6.22 -11.42
N PHE A 99 -34.42 6.86 -11.08
CA PHE A 99 -34.44 8.30 -10.79
C PHE A 99 -33.56 8.64 -9.57
N ILE A 100 -33.65 7.85 -8.49
CA ILE A 100 -32.79 8.01 -7.32
C ILE A 100 -31.32 7.87 -7.71
N LYS A 101 -30.96 6.78 -8.39
CA LYS A 101 -29.58 6.56 -8.86
C LYS A 101 -29.06 7.66 -9.78
N PHE A 102 -29.91 8.23 -10.63
CA PHE A 102 -29.53 9.36 -11.49
C PHE A 102 -29.12 10.58 -10.65
N VAL A 103 -29.93 10.94 -9.65
CA VAL A 103 -29.63 12.07 -8.76
C VAL A 103 -28.37 11.80 -7.93
N GLU A 104 -28.21 10.58 -7.41
CA GLU A 104 -27.02 10.14 -6.66
C GLU A 104 -25.75 10.15 -7.53
N ALA A 105 -25.85 9.71 -8.78
CA ALA A 105 -24.74 9.76 -9.74
C ALA A 105 -24.29 11.21 -10.01
N CYS A 106 -25.23 12.15 -10.14
CA CYS A 106 -24.91 13.56 -10.41
C CYS A 106 -24.08 14.23 -9.30
N VAL A 107 -24.20 13.76 -8.06
CA VAL A 107 -23.46 14.25 -6.87
C VAL A 107 -22.36 13.30 -6.41
N SER A 108 -22.06 12.27 -7.22
CA SER A 108 -21.10 11.25 -6.85
C SER A 108 -19.65 11.75 -6.93
N PRO A 109 -18.77 11.37 -5.97
CA PRO A 109 -17.32 11.61 -6.07
C PRO A 109 -16.65 10.99 -7.32
N PHE A 110 -17.30 10.04 -7.99
CA PHE A 110 -16.83 9.47 -9.26
C PHE A 110 -17.11 10.34 -10.49
N VAL A 111 -18.10 11.24 -10.38
CA VAL A 111 -18.53 12.16 -11.44
C VAL A 111 -17.99 13.57 -11.19
N ARG A 112 -17.86 13.98 -9.92
CA ARG A 112 -17.46 15.33 -9.51
C ARG A 112 -16.02 15.42 -9.06
N SER A 113 -15.37 16.50 -9.47
CA SER A 113 -13.93 16.70 -9.29
C SER A 113 -13.56 17.25 -7.91
N SER A 114 -14.46 17.98 -7.25
CA SER A 114 -14.22 18.60 -5.94
C SER A 114 -15.42 18.51 -4.99
N SER A 115 -15.16 18.65 -3.69
CA SER A 115 -16.20 18.67 -2.65
C SER A 115 -17.12 19.89 -2.77
N GLU A 116 -16.60 21.02 -3.25
CA GLU A 116 -17.36 22.24 -3.51
C GLU A 116 -18.38 22.05 -4.63
N GLU A 117 -17.99 21.37 -5.72
CA GLU A 117 -18.86 21.05 -6.85
C GLU A 117 -20.01 20.13 -6.39
N ILE A 118 -19.70 19.09 -5.60
CA ILE A 118 -20.71 18.20 -5.01
C ILE A 118 -21.68 18.99 -4.12
N MET A 119 -21.15 19.84 -3.23
CA MET A 119 -21.98 20.65 -2.34
C MET A 119 -22.90 21.60 -3.11
N GLN A 120 -22.43 22.22 -4.19
CA GLN A 120 -23.26 23.08 -5.03
C GLN A 120 -24.47 22.33 -5.61
N TYR A 121 -24.27 21.14 -6.18
CA TYR A 121 -25.37 20.34 -6.70
C TYR A 121 -26.34 19.93 -5.57
N VAL A 122 -25.82 19.53 -4.41
CA VAL A 122 -26.64 19.14 -3.25
C VAL A 122 -27.49 20.33 -2.75
N GLU A 123 -26.92 21.53 -2.66
CA GLU A 123 -27.62 22.75 -2.25
C GLU A 123 -28.72 23.16 -3.25
N GLU A 124 -28.54 22.85 -4.54
CA GLU A 124 -29.54 23.13 -5.57
C GLU A 124 -30.66 22.07 -5.63
N ILE A 125 -30.33 20.81 -5.35
CA ILE A 125 -31.26 19.66 -5.45
C ILE A 125 -32.08 19.46 -4.17
N ASN A 126 -31.48 19.59 -2.99
CA ASN A 126 -32.16 19.33 -1.70
C ASN A 126 -33.43 20.17 -1.49
N PRO A 127 -33.48 21.47 -1.83
CA PRO A 127 -34.71 22.25 -1.74
C PRO A 127 -35.88 21.69 -2.58
N LEU A 128 -35.57 20.96 -3.66
CA LEU A 128 -36.56 20.29 -4.50
C LEU A 128 -36.97 18.94 -3.90
N LEU A 129 -36.01 18.11 -3.47
CA LEU A 129 -36.27 16.82 -2.81
C LEU A 129 -37.08 16.99 -1.51
N ASN A 130 -36.82 18.05 -0.75
CA ASN A 130 -37.49 18.34 0.52
C ASN A 130 -39.01 18.47 0.38
N ARG A 131 -39.52 18.82 -0.81
CA ARG A 131 -40.97 18.88 -1.10
C ARG A 131 -41.66 17.52 -0.92
N ASP A 132 -40.92 16.44 -1.17
CA ASP A 132 -41.38 15.05 -1.05
C ASP A 132 -40.85 14.36 0.22
N ASN A 133 -40.38 15.12 1.21
CA ASN A 133 -39.83 14.61 2.47
C ASN A 133 -38.68 13.60 2.26
N CYS A 134 -37.74 13.97 1.40
CA CYS A 134 -36.48 13.28 1.19
C CYS A 134 -35.37 14.30 0.93
N GLU A 135 -34.12 13.92 1.16
CA GLU A 135 -32.98 14.78 0.86
C GLU A 135 -31.71 13.95 0.62
N LEU A 136 -30.74 14.51 -0.11
CA LEU A 136 -29.40 13.98 -0.23
C LEU A 136 -28.68 14.17 1.10
N ALA A 137 -28.34 13.05 1.74
CA ALA A 137 -27.63 12.98 2.99
C ALA A 137 -26.29 12.27 2.79
N ILE A 138 -25.27 12.69 3.53
CA ILE A 138 -23.96 12.02 3.48
C ILE A 138 -24.12 10.60 4.03
N GLU A 139 -23.76 9.61 3.21
CA GLU A 139 -23.65 8.22 3.62
C GLU A 139 -22.22 7.90 4.05
N ASP A 140 -21.24 8.40 3.28
CA ASP A 140 -19.82 8.08 3.45
C ASP A 140 -18.94 9.19 2.83
N TYR A 141 -17.62 8.99 2.81
CA TYR A 141 -16.65 9.83 2.11
C TYR A 141 -15.76 8.97 1.20
N ILE A 142 -15.62 9.36 -0.06
CA ILE A 142 -14.76 8.71 -1.06
C ILE A 142 -13.67 9.71 -1.45
N ASP A 143 -12.40 9.38 -1.20
CA ASP A 143 -11.26 10.27 -1.43
C ASP A 143 -11.41 11.65 -0.76
N GLU A 144 -11.83 11.68 0.51
CA GLU A 144 -12.13 12.91 1.27
C GLU A 144 -13.29 13.77 0.70
N ARG A 145 -13.99 13.27 -0.34
CA ARG A 145 -15.17 13.91 -0.92
C ARG A 145 -16.45 13.24 -0.40
N PRO A 146 -17.47 14.00 0.01
CA PRO A 146 -18.69 13.45 0.57
C PRO A 146 -19.48 12.64 -0.47
N HIS A 147 -19.87 11.42 -0.10
CA HIS A 147 -20.73 10.55 -0.90
C HIS A 147 -22.17 10.65 -0.38
N TYR A 148 -23.03 11.27 -1.19
CA TYR A 148 -24.44 11.51 -0.84
C TYR A 148 -25.35 10.43 -1.41
N ILE A 149 -26.33 10.01 -0.62
CA ILE A 149 -27.45 9.18 -1.09
C ILE A 149 -28.78 9.83 -0.71
N ILE A 150 -29.86 9.52 -1.42
CA ILE A 150 -31.19 10.03 -1.07
C ILE A 150 -31.74 9.24 0.11
N LYS A 151 -32.10 9.94 1.19
CA LYS A 151 -32.79 9.37 2.36
C LYS A 151 -34.19 9.93 2.51
N SER A 152 -35.09 9.13 3.10
CA SER A 152 -36.41 9.61 3.52
C SER A 152 -36.28 10.43 4.80
N GLY A 153 -36.87 11.63 4.81
CA GLY A 153 -36.76 12.63 5.87
C GLY A 153 -36.03 13.89 5.41
N THR A 154 -36.12 14.95 6.22
CA THR A 154 -35.45 16.24 6.01
C THR A 154 -34.78 16.72 7.30
N GLY A 155 -33.66 17.45 7.21
CA GLY A 155 -32.97 18.04 8.36
C GLY A 155 -31.74 17.28 8.88
N PHE A 156 -31.15 16.42 8.05
CA PHE A 156 -29.78 15.93 8.11
C PHE A 156 -28.85 17.17 7.96
N SER A 157 -28.32 17.66 9.08
CA SER A 157 -27.38 18.79 9.13
C SER A 157 -25.95 18.32 8.89
N PHE A 158 -25.10 19.21 8.34
CA PHE A 158 -23.63 19.04 8.32
C PHE A 158 -23.00 18.94 9.72
N ASP A 159 -23.73 19.31 10.76
CA ASP A 159 -23.41 18.87 12.11
C ASP A 159 -23.86 17.42 12.26
N ARG A 160 -22.89 16.52 12.45
CA ARG A 160 -23.07 15.09 12.70
C ARG A 160 -24.15 14.84 13.75
N LYS A 161 -25.40 14.67 13.31
CA LYS A 161 -26.52 14.25 14.17
C LYS A 161 -26.51 12.74 14.48
N ASP A 162 -25.67 11.97 13.77
CA ASP A 162 -25.61 10.52 13.94
C ASP A 162 -24.52 10.06 14.92
N ILE A 163 -23.71 10.97 15.47
CA ILE A 163 -22.86 10.64 16.61
C ILE A 163 -23.60 10.99 17.89
N TYR A 164 -24.27 10.00 18.48
CA TYR A 164 -24.84 10.11 19.83
C TYR A 164 -23.79 10.66 20.80
N SER A 165 -24.20 11.46 21.79
CA SER A 165 -23.29 11.93 22.83
C SER A 165 -22.71 10.76 23.62
N ASN A 166 -21.41 10.82 23.92
CA ASN A 166 -20.74 9.80 24.71
C ASN A 166 -21.40 9.67 26.09
N SER A 167 -21.77 8.45 26.46
CA SER A 167 -22.42 8.13 27.74
C SER A 167 -21.43 7.68 28.83
N TYR A 168 -20.16 7.49 28.50
CA TYR A 168 -19.15 7.00 29.43
C TYR A 168 -18.34 8.16 30.01
N THR A 169 -18.36 8.31 31.33
CA THR A 169 -17.48 9.26 32.01
C THR A 169 -16.02 8.84 31.81
N ILE A 170 -15.17 9.80 31.44
CA ILE A 170 -13.73 9.62 31.37
C ILE A 170 -13.12 10.32 32.58
N TYR A 171 -12.42 9.56 33.42
CA TYR A 171 -11.74 10.06 34.62
C TYR A 171 -10.23 10.20 34.36
N VAL A 172 -9.62 11.28 34.83
CA VAL A 172 -8.17 11.53 34.70
C VAL A 172 -7.49 11.40 36.05
N ASP A 173 -6.52 10.48 36.16
CA ASP A 173 -5.68 10.17 37.33
C ASP A 173 -6.38 9.75 38.64
N LYS A 174 -7.66 10.07 38.80
CA LYS A 174 -8.49 9.69 39.95
C LYS A 174 -9.79 9.07 39.48
N LEU A 175 -9.94 7.77 39.72
CA LEU A 175 -11.15 7.03 39.36
C LEU A 175 -12.35 7.49 40.19
N GLY A 176 -13.48 7.74 39.54
CA GLY A 176 -14.75 8.00 40.21
C GLY A 176 -15.61 6.76 40.44
N ASN A 177 -16.83 6.98 40.92
CA ASN A 177 -17.74 5.91 41.34
C ASN A 177 -18.66 5.39 40.22
N ASN A 178 -18.83 6.14 39.13
CA ASN A 178 -19.73 5.74 38.05
C ASN A 178 -19.00 4.75 37.13
N LYS A 179 -19.50 3.51 37.09
CA LYS A 179 -19.04 2.43 36.20
C LYS A 179 -20.23 1.94 35.36
N PRO A 180 -20.02 1.47 34.11
CA PRO A 180 -18.73 1.40 33.42
C PRO A 180 -18.21 2.79 33.01
N CYS A 181 -16.88 2.95 32.98
CA CYS A 181 -16.23 4.22 32.66
C CYS A 181 -14.85 4.02 32.00
N PHE A 182 -14.26 5.12 31.54
CA PHE A 182 -12.88 5.14 31.07
C PHE A 182 -11.98 5.83 32.08
N PHE A 183 -10.75 5.34 32.18
CA PHE A 183 -9.72 5.88 33.06
C PHE A 183 -8.48 6.25 32.24
N LEU A 184 -8.15 7.54 32.24
CA LEU A 184 -6.93 8.10 31.67
C LEU A 184 -5.90 8.25 32.77
N LYS A 185 -4.82 7.47 32.68
CA LYS A 185 -3.68 7.58 33.58
C LYS A 185 -2.57 8.38 32.89
N SER A 186 -2.18 9.50 33.48
CA SER A 186 -1.12 10.35 32.96
C SER A 186 0.24 9.67 33.01
N ILE A 187 1.09 10.03 32.05
CA ILE A 187 2.48 9.57 31.95
C ILE A 187 3.35 10.82 32.05
N THR A 188 4.36 10.78 32.91
CA THR A 188 5.28 11.91 33.16
C THR A 188 6.29 12.16 32.03
N TRP A 189 6.09 11.56 30.86
CA TRP A 189 6.99 11.67 29.71
C TRP A 189 6.87 13.05 29.04
N ASP A 190 8.02 13.62 28.69
CA ASP A 190 8.15 14.94 28.08
C ASP A 190 8.59 14.81 26.61
N ASP A 191 7.76 15.32 25.70
CA ASP A 191 8.01 15.40 24.26
C ASP A 191 8.34 16.85 23.87
N TYR A 192 9.61 17.25 23.98
CA TYR A 192 10.07 18.60 23.58
C TYR A 192 9.32 19.74 24.30
N GLY A 193 9.09 19.60 25.59
CA GLY A 193 8.33 20.53 26.42
C GLY A 193 6.82 20.24 26.45
N HIS A 194 6.35 19.21 25.74
CA HIS A 194 4.95 18.80 25.75
C HIS A 194 4.71 17.54 26.58
N LYS A 195 3.76 17.62 27.53
CA LYS A 195 3.31 16.48 28.35
C LYS A 195 1.86 16.15 28.01
N THR A 196 1.69 15.21 27.09
CA THR A 196 0.42 14.86 26.42
C THR A 196 0.07 13.39 26.56
N SER A 197 0.93 12.57 27.17
CA SER A 197 0.85 11.12 27.11
C SER A 197 -0.02 10.51 28.22
N PHE A 198 -0.93 9.62 27.85
CA PHE A 198 -1.82 8.89 28.75
C PHE A 198 -1.92 7.41 28.37
N TYR A 199 -2.23 6.56 29.35
CA TYR A 199 -2.81 5.25 29.10
C TYR A 199 -4.31 5.29 29.32
N LEU A 200 -5.07 4.73 28.38
CA LEU A 200 -6.51 4.60 28.47
C LEU A 200 -6.88 3.16 28.86
N ASP A 201 -7.67 3.02 29.91
CA ASP A 201 -8.24 1.77 30.37
C ASP A 201 -9.78 1.87 30.42
N TYR A 202 -10.47 0.79 30.06
CA TYR A 202 -11.91 0.65 30.27
C TYR A 202 -12.15 -0.09 31.59
N VAL A 203 -13.00 0.49 32.45
CA VAL A 203 -13.36 -0.06 33.75
C VAL A 203 -14.80 -0.59 33.66
N ARG A 204 -14.95 -1.90 33.81
CA ARG A 204 -16.25 -2.59 33.78
C ARG A 204 -17.03 -2.35 35.07
N GLU A 205 -18.32 -2.71 35.09
CA GLU A 205 -19.17 -2.59 36.29
C GLU A 205 -18.61 -3.33 37.51
N ASP A 206 -18.00 -4.50 37.30
CA ASP A 206 -17.35 -5.30 38.35
C ASP A 206 -16.03 -4.69 38.87
N GLY A 207 -15.57 -3.59 38.25
CA GLY A 207 -14.31 -2.92 38.59
C GLY A 207 -13.06 -3.51 37.97
N SER A 208 -13.18 -4.52 37.10
CA SER A 208 -12.06 -5.03 36.32
C SER A 208 -11.64 -4.05 35.23
N TYR A 209 -10.35 -4.06 34.90
CA TYR A 209 -9.73 -3.18 33.90
C TYR A 209 -9.48 -3.94 32.60
N SER A 210 -9.74 -3.28 31.48
CA SER A 210 -9.34 -3.72 30.15
C SER A 210 -8.48 -2.62 29.52
N ARG A 211 -7.22 -2.94 29.21
CA ARG A 211 -6.29 -1.98 28.58
C ARG A 211 -6.76 -1.67 27.17
N VAL A 212 -6.96 -0.39 26.88
CA VAL A 212 -7.25 0.08 25.51
C VAL A 212 -5.95 0.37 24.77
N GLY A 213 -5.05 1.15 25.39
CA GLY A 213 -3.75 1.47 24.80
C GLY A 213 -3.22 2.83 25.23
N LYS A 214 -2.14 3.26 24.58
CA LYS A 214 -1.55 4.59 24.77
C LYS A 214 -2.23 5.60 23.85
N VAL A 215 -2.58 6.76 24.39
CA VAL A 215 -3.16 7.89 23.66
C VAL A 215 -2.37 9.15 24.03
N LYS A 216 -2.14 10.02 23.06
CA LYS A 216 -1.64 11.38 23.33
C LYS A 216 -2.77 12.38 23.09
N ILE A 217 -2.88 13.35 23.99
CA ILE A 217 -3.89 14.41 23.94
C ILE A 217 -3.15 15.73 24.06
N CYS A 218 -3.28 16.63 23.08
CA CYS A 218 -2.78 18.01 23.15
C CYS A 218 -3.94 19.00 23.24
N LYS A 219 -3.65 20.21 23.73
CA LYS A 219 -4.56 21.36 23.69
C LYS A 219 -3.86 22.56 23.03
N LYS A 220 -4.58 23.30 22.19
CA LYS A 220 -4.09 24.55 21.59
C LYS A 220 -3.59 25.50 22.68
N ASN A 221 -2.45 26.14 22.43
CA ASN A 221 -1.82 27.12 23.34
C ASN A 221 -1.43 26.58 24.73
N ALA A 222 -1.35 25.25 24.93
CA ALA A 222 -0.91 24.65 26.18
C ALA A 222 0.19 23.60 25.94
N ALA A 223 1.37 23.82 26.53
CA ALA A 223 2.47 22.87 26.42
C ALA A 223 2.21 21.58 27.22
N THR A 224 1.73 21.71 28.46
CA THR A 224 1.39 20.60 29.36
C THR A 224 -0.11 20.38 29.36
N THR A 225 -0.59 19.31 28.71
CA THR A 225 -2.03 18.99 28.69
C THR A 225 -2.52 18.52 30.05
N LEU A 226 -1.65 17.88 30.85
CA LEU A 226 -1.97 17.44 32.20
C LEU A 226 -2.43 18.59 33.12
N ASP A 227 -1.91 19.81 32.92
CA ASP A 227 -2.23 20.96 33.77
C ASP A 227 -3.60 21.58 33.43
N VAL A 228 -4.16 21.25 32.26
CA VAL A 228 -5.36 21.89 31.72
C VAL A 228 -6.50 20.91 31.42
N ILE A 229 -6.25 19.60 31.36
CA ILE A 229 -7.29 18.60 31.11
C ILE A 229 -8.22 18.47 32.34
N PRO A 230 -9.55 18.39 32.16
CA PRO A 230 -10.47 18.22 33.29
C PRO A 230 -10.23 16.91 34.07
N GLU A 231 -10.42 16.92 35.39
CA GLU A 231 -10.34 15.70 36.23
C GLU A 231 -11.34 14.62 35.79
N SER A 232 -12.47 15.02 35.19
CA SER A 232 -13.38 14.12 34.50
C SER A 232 -14.20 14.85 33.43
N PHE A 233 -14.60 14.14 32.38
CA PHE A 233 -15.40 14.70 31.28
C PHE A 233 -16.23 13.63 30.56
N LEU A 234 -17.30 14.07 29.90
CA LEU A 234 -18.02 13.27 28.89
C LEU A 234 -17.55 13.60 27.47
N SER A 235 -17.03 14.80 27.24
CA SER A 235 -16.41 15.25 25.99
C SER A 235 -15.41 16.36 26.30
N LEU A 236 -14.29 16.38 25.57
CA LEU A 236 -13.38 17.51 25.50
C LEU A 236 -13.96 18.63 24.64
N ASP A 237 -13.46 19.85 24.83
CA ASP A 237 -13.76 21.02 23.99
C ASP A 237 -13.01 20.94 22.63
N LEU A 238 -13.28 21.88 21.72
CA LEU A 238 -12.70 21.88 20.37
C LEU A 238 -11.21 22.27 20.33
N ASP A 239 -10.65 22.74 21.44
CA ASP A 239 -9.23 23.10 21.53
C ASP A 239 -8.36 21.90 21.88
N TYR A 240 -8.93 20.72 22.13
CA TYR A 240 -8.19 19.47 22.28
C TYR A 240 -8.13 18.65 20.99
N CYS A 241 -7.06 17.88 20.86
CA CYS A 241 -6.88 16.85 19.85
C CYS A 241 -6.26 15.61 20.50
N SER A 242 -6.82 14.43 20.24
CA SER A 242 -6.24 13.14 20.64
C SER A 242 -5.76 12.34 19.45
N LEU A 243 -4.80 11.45 19.70
CA LEU A 243 -4.36 10.45 18.75
C LEU A 243 -3.93 9.17 19.47
N GLY A 244 -4.59 8.06 19.17
CA GLY A 244 -4.12 6.72 19.54
C GLY A 244 -2.72 6.47 19.00
N GLN A 245 -1.83 5.88 19.79
CA GLN A 245 -0.41 5.75 19.40
C GLN A 245 -0.09 4.49 18.60
N GLU A 246 -1.08 3.60 18.43
CA GLU A 246 -1.03 2.35 17.67
C GLU A 246 -2.42 2.05 17.08
N THR A 247 -2.51 1.26 16.00
CA THR A 247 -3.79 0.83 15.42
C THR A 247 -4.60 -0.07 16.37
N SER A 248 -3.92 -0.80 17.26
CA SER A 248 -4.51 -1.62 18.32
C SER A 248 -5.43 -0.83 19.25
N TYR A 249 -5.16 0.47 19.46
CA TYR A 249 -6.02 1.38 20.20
C TYR A 249 -7.44 1.43 19.61
N TYR A 250 -7.55 1.58 18.30
CA TYR A 250 -8.84 1.70 17.60
C TYR A 250 -9.59 0.37 17.55
N SER A 251 -8.90 -0.74 17.29
CA SER A 251 -9.54 -2.06 17.33
C SER A 251 -10.02 -2.41 18.73
N ASN A 252 -9.26 -2.08 19.79
CA ASN A 252 -9.69 -2.25 21.18
C ASN A 252 -10.93 -1.40 21.52
N ILE A 253 -10.97 -0.13 21.09
CA ILE A 253 -12.16 0.72 21.26
C ILE A 253 -13.37 0.12 20.53
N LYS A 254 -13.19 -0.32 19.28
CA LYS A 254 -14.27 -0.94 18.49
C LYS A 254 -14.76 -2.23 19.14
N ASN A 255 -13.87 -3.05 19.68
CA ASN A 255 -14.22 -4.29 20.39
C ASN A 255 -14.96 -4.04 21.71
N ILE A 256 -14.59 -2.98 22.45
CA ILE A 256 -15.20 -2.65 23.74
C ILE A 256 -16.57 -1.96 23.56
N LEU A 257 -16.65 -1.01 22.63
CA LEU A 257 -17.80 -0.11 22.49
C LEU A 257 -18.72 -0.41 21.31
N GLY A 258 -18.30 -1.24 20.35
CA GLY A 258 -19.10 -1.58 19.17
C GLY A 258 -19.49 -0.33 18.37
N ASP A 259 -20.79 -0.07 18.31
CA ASP A 259 -21.34 1.08 17.59
C ASP A 259 -21.10 2.42 18.30
N ASN A 260 -20.84 2.39 19.61
CA ASN A 260 -20.53 3.60 20.41
C ASN A 260 -19.08 4.07 20.25
N ALA A 261 -18.24 3.37 19.49
CA ALA A 261 -16.83 3.70 19.31
C ALA A 261 -16.63 5.12 18.75
N MET A 262 -17.39 5.49 17.72
CA MET A 262 -17.28 6.81 17.08
C MET A 262 -17.74 7.94 18.02
N SER A 263 -18.73 7.67 18.86
CA SER A 263 -19.20 8.59 19.90
C SER A 263 -18.11 8.91 20.92
N PHE A 264 -17.46 7.87 21.43
CA PHE A 264 -16.34 8.01 22.35
C PHE A 264 -15.15 8.74 21.73
N LEU A 265 -14.75 8.37 20.50
CA LEU A 265 -13.64 9.02 19.82
C LEU A 265 -13.93 10.50 19.51
N ASN A 266 -15.19 10.86 19.28
CA ASN A 266 -15.59 12.25 19.05
C ASN A 266 -15.53 13.06 20.35
N ALA A 267 -15.89 12.44 21.48
CA ALA A 267 -15.72 13.00 22.81
C ALA A 267 -14.25 13.20 23.18
N MET A 268 -13.35 12.32 22.71
CA MET A 268 -11.90 12.43 22.90
C MET A 268 -11.22 13.41 21.93
N LYS A 269 -11.94 13.88 20.90
CA LYS A 269 -11.40 14.70 19.80
C LYS A 269 -10.30 14.00 19.01
N ASP A 270 -10.57 12.76 18.59
CA ASP A 270 -9.56 11.93 17.93
C ASP A 270 -9.33 12.30 16.45
N ALA A 271 -8.07 12.58 16.11
CA ALA A 271 -7.65 13.01 14.78
C ALA A 271 -7.67 11.89 13.74
N ALA A 272 -7.49 10.63 14.13
CA ALA A 272 -7.53 9.50 13.18
C ALA A 272 -8.96 9.14 12.79
N ALA A 273 -9.88 9.24 13.75
CA ALA A 273 -11.31 9.04 13.50
C ALA A 273 -11.91 10.20 12.70
N PHE A 274 -11.38 11.42 12.86
CA PHE A 274 -11.97 12.64 12.30
C PHE A 274 -10.92 13.57 11.69
N SER A 275 -10.75 13.49 10.36
CA SER A 275 -9.76 14.26 9.58
C SER A 275 -9.81 15.76 9.85
N ARG A 276 -11.00 16.37 9.97
CA ARG A 276 -11.14 17.80 10.28
C ARG A 276 -10.44 18.22 11.58
N ILE A 277 -10.40 17.35 12.60
CA ILE A 277 -9.67 17.62 13.84
C ILE A 277 -8.17 17.61 13.57
N SER A 278 -7.68 16.68 12.74
CA SER A 278 -6.28 16.70 12.28
C SER A 278 -5.95 18.01 11.54
N ASP A 279 -6.82 18.45 10.63
CA ASP A 279 -6.61 19.67 9.84
C ASP A 279 -6.49 20.92 10.72
N ASP A 280 -7.37 21.03 11.73
CA ASP A 280 -7.39 22.13 12.70
C ASP A 280 -6.12 22.21 13.57
N PHE A 281 -5.34 21.13 13.62
CA PHE A 281 -4.13 20.98 14.43
C PHE A 281 -2.86 20.77 13.60
N VAL A 282 -2.97 20.78 12.26
CA VAL A 282 -1.85 20.49 11.36
C VAL A 282 -0.64 21.40 11.60
N ASN A 283 -0.85 22.62 12.11
CA ASN A 283 0.17 23.62 12.42
C ASN A 283 0.55 23.72 13.92
N ASP A 284 -0.12 22.97 14.79
CA ASP A 284 0.13 23.01 16.23
C ASP A 284 1.41 22.25 16.60
N SER A 285 2.21 22.82 17.51
CA SER A 285 3.48 22.22 17.91
C SER A 285 3.30 20.94 18.73
N GLY A 286 2.26 20.87 19.57
CA GLY A 286 1.92 19.67 20.33
C GLY A 286 1.48 18.54 19.40
N PHE A 287 0.72 18.86 18.35
CA PHE A 287 0.35 17.87 17.33
C PHE A 287 1.58 17.32 16.58
N ARG A 288 2.41 18.21 16.01
CA ARG A 288 3.58 17.83 15.21
C ARG A 288 4.70 17.15 16.00
N HIS A 289 5.07 17.73 17.14
CA HIS A 289 6.26 17.29 17.89
C HIS A 289 5.96 16.27 18.97
N SER A 290 4.70 16.15 19.41
CA SER A 290 4.30 15.19 20.44
C SER A 290 3.37 14.10 19.91
N LEU A 291 2.19 14.42 19.37
CA LEU A 291 1.23 13.39 18.91
C LEU A 291 1.80 12.54 17.77
N LEU A 292 2.47 13.16 16.80
CA LEU A 292 3.10 12.50 15.65
C LEU A 292 4.60 12.20 15.84
N ARG A 293 5.09 12.24 17.08
CA ARG A 293 6.51 11.94 17.38
C ARG A 293 6.91 10.52 16.94
N ASP A 294 6.02 9.57 17.19
CA ASP A 294 6.25 8.15 16.95
C ASP A 294 5.63 7.75 15.61
N ASN A 295 6.35 7.01 14.76
CA ASN A 295 5.84 6.62 13.42
C ASN A 295 4.61 5.70 13.50
N SER A 296 4.44 4.98 14.62
CA SER A 296 3.23 4.22 14.89
C SER A 296 2.02 5.14 15.03
N ALA A 297 2.19 6.37 15.51
CA ALA A 297 1.12 7.35 15.62
C ALA A 297 0.71 7.91 14.26
N ASP A 298 1.66 8.15 13.35
CA ASP A 298 1.35 8.49 11.94
C ASP A 298 0.59 7.35 11.25
N THR A 299 1.00 6.11 11.49
CA THR A 299 0.26 4.92 11.03
C THR A 299 -1.15 4.90 11.63
N ALA A 300 -1.28 5.17 12.93
CA ALA A 300 -2.55 5.19 13.61
C ALA A 300 -3.48 6.32 13.09
N LEU A 301 -2.92 7.49 12.78
CA LEU A 301 -3.62 8.63 12.18
C LEU A 301 -4.23 8.24 10.83
N ASN A 302 -3.42 7.63 9.96
CA ASN A 302 -3.82 7.27 8.61
C ASN A 302 -4.75 6.03 8.57
N LEU A 303 -4.53 5.05 9.46
CA LEU A 303 -5.24 3.77 9.43
C LEU A 303 -6.42 3.66 10.38
N GLY A 304 -6.50 4.50 11.43
CA GLY A 304 -7.46 4.36 12.51
C GLY A 304 -8.91 4.27 12.04
N ARG A 305 -9.31 5.11 11.09
CA ARG A 305 -10.65 5.08 10.47
C ARG A 305 -10.99 3.76 9.78
N TYR A 306 -10.02 3.16 9.09
CA TYR A 306 -10.22 1.88 8.39
C TYR A 306 -10.41 0.75 9.39
N VAL A 307 -9.62 0.74 10.47
CA VAL A 307 -9.78 -0.22 11.58
C VAL A 307 -11.16 -0.09 12.23
N LEU A 308 -11.64 1.13 12.43
CA LEU A 308 -12.98 1.39 13.00
C LEU A 308 -14.12 0.97 12.08
N ALA A 309 -13.92 1.05 10.77
CA ALA A 309 -14.83 0.56 9.73
C ALA A 309 -14.79 -0.97 9.55
N GLY A 310 -13.90 -1.67 10.26
CA GLY A 310 -13.80 -3.14 10.20
C GLY A 310 -12.88 -3.67 9.11
N PHE A 311 -12.07 -2.83 8.46
CA PHE A 311 -11.01 -3.29 7.58
C PHE A 311 -9.90 -3.94 8.40
N ASP A 312 -9.45 -5.12 7.96
CA ASP A 312 -8.31 -5.80 8.57
C ASP A 312 -7.04 -4.99 8.26
N PRO A 313 -6.31 -4.50 9.28
CA PRO A 313 -5.02 -3.85 9.06
C PRO A 313 -4.07 -4.71 8.22
N ASP A 314 -4.15 -6.03 8.29
CA ASP A 314 -3.28 -6.92 7.52
C ASP A 314 -3.56 -6.89 6.00
N GLU A 315 -4.76 -6.51 5.56
CA GLU A 315 -5.07 -6.38 4.13
C GLU A 315 -4.39 -5.17 3.48
N ARG A 316 -3.99 -4.17 4.28
CA ARG A 316 -3.40 -2.91 3.81
C ARG A 316 -2.15 -3.06 2.94
N VAL A 317 -1.44 -4.19 3.07
CA VAL A 317 -0.19 -4.48 2.36
C VAL A 317 -0.39 -5.43 1.18
N ASN A 318 -1.57 -6.03 1.03
CA ASN A 318 -1.87 -7.00 -0.03
C ASN A 318 -2.56 -6.30 -1.20
N PHE A 319 -1.97 -6.34 -2.39
CA PHE A 319 -2.47 -5.60 -3.54
C PHE A 319 -2.08 -6.25 -4.87
N THR A 320 -2.85 -5.95 -5.90
CA THR A 320 -2.51 -6.19 -7.29
C THR A 320 -2.06 -4.87 -7.90
N TYR A 321 -0.83 -4.84 -8.42
CA TYR A 321 -0.28 -3.68 -9.13
C TYR A 321 -0.49 -3.83 -10.63
N LYS A 322 -1.10 -2.81 -11.23
CA LYS A 322 -1.39 -2.67 -12.65
C LYS A 322 -0.40 -1.67 -13.26
N THR A 323 0.43 -2.12 -14.19
CA THR A 323 1.48 -1.28 -14.80
C THR A 323 1.69 -1.58 -16.27
N ARG A 324 2.37 -0.68 -16.99
CA ARG A 324 2.81 -0.88 -18.37
C ARG A 324 4.33 -0.81 -18.41
N LEU A 325 4.96 -1.79 -19.05
CA LEU A 325 6.41 -1.83 -19.18
C LEU A 325 6.83 -1.19 -20.51
N ALA A 326 8.00 -0.55 -20.54
CA ALA A 326 8.45 0.26 -21.69
C ALA A 326 8.51 -0.51 -23.02
N PHE A 327 8.65 -1.83 -22.98
CA PHE A 327 8.72 -2.70 -24.15
C PHE A 327 7.36 -3.32 -24.54
N SER A 328 6.27 -2.92 -23.88
CA SER A 328 4.90 -3.42 -24.06
C SER A 328 3.88 -2.37 -23.58
N SER A 329 3.90 -1.18 -24.19
CA SER A 329 3.06 -0.03 -23.81
C SER A 329 1.56 -0.22 -24.03
N ASP A 330 1.19 -1.24 -24.81
CA ASP A 330 -0.18 -1.44 -25.29
C ASP A 330 -1.00 -2.36 -24.37
N TYR A 331 -0.36 -2.98 -23.37
CA TYR A 331 -1.00 -3.96 -22.48
C TYR A 331 -0.75 -3.65 -21.01
N ASP A 332 -1.83 -3.75 -20.23
CA ASP A 332 -1.75 -3.62 -18.78
C ASP A 332 -1.31 -4.94 -18.16
N PHE A 333 -0.31 -4.84 -17.30
CA PHE A 333 0.33 -5.96 -16.63
C PHE A 333 -0.04 -5.97 -15.14
N ASN A 334 -0.68 -7.06 -14.69
CA ASN A 334 -1.16 -7.19 -13.32
C ASN A 334 -0.26 -8.13 -12.52
N ILE A 335 0.23 -7.67 -11.38
CA ILE A 335 1.08 -8.45 -10.48
C ILE A 335 0.48 -8.45 -9.09
N LYS A 336 0.14 -9.63 -8.58
CA LYS A 336 -0.33 -9.78 -7.20
C LYS A 336 0.85 -9.85 -6.24
N PHE A 337 0.84 -8.96 -5.24
CA PHE A 337 1.71 -8.98 -4.07
C PHE A 337 0.87 -9.39 -2.85
N ASP A 338 1.24 -10.51 -2.24
CA ASP A 338 0.55 -11.09 -1.09
C ASP A 338 1.56 -11.29 0.04
N PHE A 339 1.58 -10.36 0.99
CA PHE A 339 2.45 -10.39 2.16
C PHE A 339 1.79 -11.09 3.35
N GLY A 340 0.63 -11.74 3.15
CA GLY A 340 -0.12 -12.42 4.19
C GLY A 340 -0.55 -11.46 5.31
N ARG A 341 -0.44 -11.93 6.56
CA ARG A 341 -0.85 -11.21 7.76
C ARG A 341 0.34 -10.57 8.46
N ILE A 342 0.66 -9.33 8.09
CA ILE A 342 1.93 -8.70 8.44
C ILE A 342 2.13 -8.47 9.95
N ASN A 343 1.05 -8.38 10.72
CA ASN A 343 1.11 -8.19 12.16
C ASN A 343 1.23 -9.52 12.95
N GLN A 344 1.15 -10.68 12.30
CA GLN A 344 1.31 -11.99 12.96
C GLN A 344 2.78 -12.42 13.03
N GLU A 345 3.21 -12.97 14.19
CA GLU A 345 4.59 -13.44 14.39
C GLU A 345 4.97 -14.58 13.44
N ASP A 346 4.03 -15.47 13.12
CA ASP A 346 4.21 -16.64 12.24
C ASP A 346 4.02 -16.34 10.74
N ASN A 347 4.05 -15.06 10.35
CA ASN A 347 3.96 -14.68 8.94
C ASN A 347 5.28 -14.91 8.19
N PHE A 348 5.28 -15.91 7.31
CA PHE A 348 6.41 -16.25 6.42
C PHE A 348 6.40 -15.51 5.07
N ASN A 349 5.45 -14.60 4.82
CA ASN A 349 5.25 -13.96 3.51
C ASN A 349 5.80 -12.52 3.45
N ARG A 350 6.72 -12.15 4.35
CA ARG A 350 7.22 -10.77 4.49
C ARG A 350 8.12 -10.30 3.35
N VAL A 351 8.74 -11.24 2.63
CA VAL A 351 9.71 -10.98 1.56
C VAL A 351 9.24 -11.67 0.29
N ILE A 352 9.06 -10.92 -0.78
CA ILE A 352 8.75 -11.41 -2.13
C ILE A 352 9.96 -11.18 -3.02
N ALA A 353 10.42 -12.21 -3.72
CA ALA A 353 11.48 -12.10 -4.72
C ALA A 353 10.92 -12.14 -6.15
N ILE A 354 11.43 -11.27 -7.01
CA ILE A 354 11.17 -11.24 -8.44
C ILE A 354 12.45 -11.68 -9.14
N ILE A 355 12.38 -12.78 -9.91
CA ILE A 355 13.52 -13.35 -10.64
C ILE A 355 13.18 -13.56 -12.12
N GLY A 356 14.18 -13.48 -12.99
CA GLY A 356 14.02 -13.66 -14.43
C GLY A 356 15.29 -13.30 -15.20
N GLU A 357 15.30 -13.53 -16.51
CA GLU A 357 16.45 -13.20 -17.37
C GLU A 357 16.84 -11.70 -17.30
N ASN A 358 18.06 -11.39 -17.73
CA ASN A 358 18.52 -10.01 -17.85
C ASN A 358 17.67 -9.27 -18.91
N GLY A 359 17.21 -8.07 -18.58
CA GLY A 359 16.44 -7.24 -19.52
C GLY A 359 14.95 -7.59 -19.68
N VAL A 360 14.39 -8.44 -18.80
CA VAL A 360 12.92 -8.68 -18.76
C VAL A 360 12.13 -7.52 -18.14
N GLY A 361 12.78 -6.63 -17.37
CA GLY A 361 12.16 -5.42 -16.82
C GLY A 361 11.98 -5.38 -15.30
N LYS A 362 12.66 -6.24 -14.52
CA LYS A 362 12.57 -6.29 -13.05
C LYS A 362 12.85 -4.94 -12.37
N THR A 363 14.00 -4.32 -12.65
CA THR A 363 14.35 -2.98 -12.11
C THR A 363 13.33 -1.93 -12.51
N SER A 364 12.83 -1.96 -13.75
CA SER A 364 11.78 -1.04 -14.22
C SER A 364 10.46 -1.24 -13.48
N LEU A 365 10.10 -2.48 -13.18
CA LEU A 365 8.93 -2.81 -12.39
C LEU A 365 9.04 -2.27 -10.95
N LEU A 366 10.16 -2.50 -10.26
CA LEU A 366 10.36 -1.97 -8.91
C LEU A 366 10.34 -0.43 -8.92
N TYR A 367 11.00 0.21 -9.89
CA TYR A 367 10.97 1.66 -10.03
C TYR A 367 9.56 2.21 -10.26
N ASN A 368 8.80 1.61 -11.18
CA ASN A 368 7.42 2.03 -11.48
C ASN A 368 6.53 1.83 -10.26
N LEU A 369 6.64 0.70 -9.56
CA LEU A 369 5.89 0.45 -8.33
C LEU A 369 6.21 1.48 -7.26
N ALA A 370 7.50 1.75 -7.00
CA ALA A 370 7.93 2.77 -6.04
C ALA A 370 7.37 4.15 -6.39
N LYS A 371 7.43 4.53 -7.67
CA LYS A 371 6.94 5.80 -8.18
C LYS A 371 5.41 5.91 -8.05
N SER A 372 4.66 4.86 -8.38
CA SER A 372 3.21 4.84 -8.27
C SER A 372 2.74 4.95 -6.82
N ILE A 373 3.41 4.25 -5.88
CA ILE A 373 3.12 4.40 -4.44
C ILE A 373 3.47 5.81 -3.96
N ALA A 374 4.65 6.31 -4.32
CA ALA A 374 5.13 7.59 -3.84
C ALA A 374 4.33 8.79 -4.40
N ASN A 375 3.78 8.66 -5.60
CA ASN A 375 2.90 9.65 -6.22
C ASN A 375 1.41 9.39 -5.96
N GLN A 376 1.06 8.40 -5.13
CA GLN A 376 -0.33 8.05 -4.77
C GLN A 376 -1.24 7.76 -5.99
N GLN A 377 -0.72 7.06 -7.00
CA GLN A 377 -1.45 6.65 -8.20
C GLN A 377 -2.42 5.49 -7.89
N LYS A 378 -3.56 5.80 -7.26
CA LYS A 378 -4.54 4.82 -6.76
C LYS A 378 -5.07 3.89 -7.85
N GLU A 379 -5.22 4.39 -9.07
CA GLU A 379 -5.69 3.68 -10.25
C GLU A 379 -4.81 2.49 -10.65
N CYS A 380 -3.54 2.48 -10.21
CA CYS A 380 -2.62 1.37 -10.45
C CYS A 380 -2.79 0.21 -9.48
N PHE A 381 -3.70 0.28 -8.50
CA PHE A 381 -3.78 -0.72 -7.43
C PHE A 381 -5.21 -1.26 -7.24
N SER A 382 -5.30 -2.55 -6.90
CA SER A 382 -6.57 -3.23 -6.58
C SER A 382 -6.36 -4.23 -5.44
N PRO A 383 -7.29 -4.41 -4.49
CA PRO A 383 -8.57 -3.70 -4.38
C PRO A 383 -8.42 -2.26 -3.85
N HIS A 384 -7.30 -1.93 -3.23
CA HIS A 384 -7.01 -0.60 -2.70
C HIS A 384 -5.55 -0.22 -2.95
N HIS A 385 -5.26 1.08 -2.85
CA HIS A 385 -3.89 1.57 -2.78
C HIS A 385 -3.19 1.00 -1.53
N PRO A 386 -1.96 0.48 -1.62
CA PRO A 386 -1.26 -0.05 -0.46
C PRO A 386 -0.91 1.07 0.54
N LEU A 387 -1.13 0.82 1.82
CA LEU A 387 -0.94 1.83 2.86
C LEU A 387 0.40 1.62 3.54
N PHE A 388 1.48 2.05 2.91
CA PHE A 388 2.83 2.08 3.50
C PHE A 388 3.14 3.47 4.07
N THR A 389 3.82 3.52 5.22
CA THR A 389 4.24 4.79 5.85
C THR A 389 5.43 5.42 5.14
N LYS A 390 6.27 4.58 4.54
CA LYS A 390 7.50 4.95 3.86
C LYS A 390 7.93 3.84 2.90
N VAL A 391 8.51 4.25 1.77
CA VAL A 391 9.21 3.33 0.84
C VAL A 391 10.71 3.56 0.99
N VAL A 392 11.46 2.48 1.22
CA VAL A 392 12.93 2.50 1.32
C VAL A 392 13.47 1.68 0.16
N ALA A 393 14.01 2.34 -0.86
CA ALA A 393 14.59 1.69 -2.04
C ALA A 393 16.11 1.61 -1.89
N ALA A 394 16.66 0.41 -1.78
CA ALA A 394 18.09 0.16 -1.73
C ALA A 394 18.57 -0.48 -3.03
N SER A 395 19.53 0.18 -3.69
CA SER A 395 20.17 -0.36 -4.88
C SER A 395 21.60 0.15 -4.98
N TYR A 396 22.51 -0.79 -5.26
CA TYR A 396 23.93 -0.50 -5.50
C TYR A 396 24.27 -0.59 -6.99
N SER A 397 23.27 -0.55 -7.87
CA SER A 397 23.51 -0.47 -9.31
C SER A 397 23.74 0.98 -9.73
N MET A 398 24.82 1.23 -10.48
CA MET A 398 25.07 2.55 -11.09
C MET A 398 24.06 2.91 -12.19
N PHE A 399 23.17 2.00 -12.57
CA PHE A 399 22.17 2.20 -13.63
C PHE A 399 20.74 2.27 -13.11
N ASP A 400 20.56 2.26 -11.79
CA ASP A 400 19.24 2.43 -11.19
C ASP A 400 18.67 3.83 -11.46
N ARG A 401 17.35 4.00 -11.27
CA ARG A 401 16.66 5.29 -11.43
C ARG A 401 15.87 5.71 -10.20
N PHE A 402 16.04 5.02 -9.08
CA PHE A 402 15.29 5.33 -7.85
C PHE A 402 15.56 6.77 -7.36
N TYR A 403 16.71 7.36 -7.69
CA TYR A 403 17.03 8.75 -7.39
C TYR A 403 16.11 9.78 -8.08
N ASP A 404 15.47 9.42 -9.20
CA ASP A 404 14.55 10.30 -9.94
C ASP A 404 13.18 10.45 -9.27
N ILE A 405 12.87 9.66 -8.25
CA ILE A 405 11.58 9.67 -7.57
C ILE A 405 11.53 10.89 -6.63
N ASN A 406 11.00 12.00 -7.13
CA ASN A 406 10.83 13.24 -6.38
C ASN A 406 9.52 13.23 -5.56
N ALA A 407 9.48 12.40 -4.52
CA ALA A 407 8.31 12.25 -3.67
C ALA A 407 8.27 13.29 -2.54
N ARG A 408 8.12 14.58 -2.86
CA ARG A 408 8.01 15.62 -1.81
C ARG A 408 6.80 15.44 -0.89
N ALA A 409 5.79 14.69 -1.33
CA ALA A 409 4.53 14.44 -0.62
C ALA A 409 4.47 13.09 0.10
N PHE A 410 5.37 12.14 -0.18
CA PHE A 410 5.37 10.80 0.42
C PHE A 410 6.77 10.46 0.91
N ASN A 411 6.88 9.84 2.10
CA ASN A 411 8.18 9.46 2.65
C ASN A 411 8.85 8.40 1.75
N PHE A 412 9.67 8.82 0.79
CA PHE A 412 10.50 7.96 -0.04
C PHE A 412 11.96 8.19 0.31
N GLU A 413 12.70 7.10 0.52
CA GLU A 413 14.13 7.15 0.78
C GLU A 413 14.88 6.25 -0.19
N TYR A 414 15.87 6.82 -0.86
CA TYR A 414 16.77 6.07 -1.73
C TYR A 414 18.13 5.83 -1.05
N CYS A 415 18.45 4.54 -0.85
CA CYS A 415 19.67 4.00 -0.30
C CYS A 415 20.56 3.41 -1.39
N GLY A 416 21.24 4.26 -2.14
CA GLY A 416 22.16 3.82 -3.18
C GLY A 416 23.29 4.80 -3.49
N MET A 417 23.92 4.59 -4.65
CA MET A 417 25.16 5.28 -5.03
C MET A 417 24.95 6.62 -5.74
N HIS A 418 23.71 7.00 -6.08
CA HIS A 418 23.41 8.28 -6.71
C HIS A 418 23.12 9.39 -5.69
N ASN A 419 23.58 10.60 -5.99
CA ASN A 419 23.18 11.82 -5.30
C ASN A 419 21.82 12.32 -5.82
N ASN A 420 21.24 13.30 -5.12
CA ASN A 420 19.93 13.87 -5.46
C ASN A 420 19.91 14.64 -6.80
N ALA A 421 21.07 14.84 -7.44
CA ALA A 421 21.19 15.43 -8.77
C ALA A 421 21.41 14.36 -9.87
N GLY A 422 21.30 13.07 -9.53
CA GLY A 422 21.46 11.93 -10.44
C GLY A 422 22.90 11.56 -10.80
N GLY A 423 23.90 12.23 -10.21
CA GLY A 423 25.30 11.84 -10.37
C GLY A 423 25.74 10.80 -9.34
N LEU A 424 26.82 10.05 -9.60
CA LEU A 424 27.41 9.15 -8.61
C LEU A 424 27.94 9.93 -7.40
N MET A 425 27.74 9.39 -6.20
CA MET A 425 28.28 9.95 -4.97
C MET A 425 29.79 9.78 -4.91
N THR A 426 30.48 10.81 -4.42
CA THR A 426 31.90 10.67 -4.04
C THR A 426 32.03 9.86 -2.75
N LEU A 427 33.23 9.32 -2.49
CA LEU A 427 33.51 8.62 -1.23
C LEU A 427 33.24 9.51 0.00
N GLU A 428 33.53 10.81 -0.09
CA GLU A 428 33.24 11.78 0.97
C GLU A 428 31.72 11.92 1.21
N GLN A 429 30.93 11.97 0.14
CA GLN A 429 29.47 12.05 0.24
C GLN A 429 28.87 10.78 0.85
N LEU A 430 29.38 9.61 0.47
CA LEU A 430 28.98 8.32 1.07
C LEU A 430 29.32 8.27 2.57
N ILE A 431 30.53 8.68 2.95
CA ILE A 431 30.95 8.74 4.36
C ILE A 431 30.04 9.70 5.15
N ALA A 432 29.75 10.88 4.61
CA ALA A 432 28.87 11.85 5.27
C ALA A 432 27.42 11.33 5.42
N ARG A 433 26.92 10.61 4.42
CA ARG A 433 25.61 9.92 4.48
C ARG A 433 25.59 8.90 5.61
N HIS A 434 26.58 8.01 5.67
CA HIS A 434 26.60 6.97 6.71
C HIS A 434 26.81 7.55 8.12
N GLN A 435 27.56 8.66 8.27
CA GLN A 435 27.63 9.41 9.53
C GLN A 435 26.25 9.91 9.98
N ARG A 436 25.51 10.57 9.07
CA ARG A 436 24.14 11.03 9.34
C ARG A 436 23.20 9.88 9.71
N ASN A 437 23.33 8.74 9.03
CA ASN A 437 22.53 7.55 9.32
C ASN A 437 22.86 7.00 10.71
N ALA A 438 24.13 6.97 11.12
CA ALA A 438 24.53 6.57 12.46
C ALA A 438 23.96 7.50 13.55
N GLU A 439 24.01 8.81 13.33
CA GLU A 439 23.38 9.80 14.21
C GLU A 439 21.87 9.56 14.32
N THR A 440 21.21 9.35 13.18
CA THR A 440 19.77 9.05 13.10
C THR A 440 19.41 7.80 13.91
N ILE A 441 20.19 6.72 13.77
CA ILE A 441 20.00 5.47 14.54
C ILE A 441 20.10 5.72 16.04
N ASN A 442 21.06 6.53 16.47
CA ASN A 442 21.26 6.86 17.88
C ASN A 442 20.12 7.73 18.42
N VAL A 443 19.71 8.76 17.68
CA VAL A 443 18.57 9.63 18.06
C VAL A 443 17.27 8.83 18.18
N LEU A 444 17.05 7.85 17.29
CA LEU A 444 15.87 6.99 17.30
C LEU A 444 15.97 5.81 18.26
N ASN A 445 17.04 5.73 19.08
CA ASN A 445 17.30 4.61 19.99
C ASN A 445 17.24 3.23 19.31
N SER A 446 17.59 3.18 18.02
CA SER A 446 17.48 1.98 17.19
C SER A 446 18.76 1.14 17.18
N GLY A 447 19.80 1.55 17.91
CA GLY A 447 21.08 0.83 17.90
C GLY A 447 21.02 -0.58 18.51
N LYS A 448 20.07 -0.88 19.41
CA LYS A 448 19.81 -2.28 19.83
C LYS A 448 19.35 -3.15 18.67
N ASN A 449 18.45 -2.62 17.82
CA ASN A 449 17.99 -3.31 16.62
C ASN A 449 19.16 -3.48 15.65
N LEU A 450 19.96 -2.42 15.42
CA LEU A 450 21.15 -2.49 14.57
C LEU A 450 22.13 -3.57 15.05
N LYS A 451 22.43 -3.62 16.35
CA LYS A 451 23.33 -4.63 16.95
C LYS A 451 22.80 -6.05 16.70
N LYS A 452 21.49 -6.27 16.88
CA LYS A 452 20.84 -7.56 16.59
C LYS A 452 20.98 -7.95 15.11
N PHE A 453 20.76 -7.00 14.19
CA PHE A 453 20.87 -7.27 12.75
C PHE A 453 22.31 -7.58 12.33
N LEU A 454 23.27 -6.75 12.76
CA LEU A 454 24.69 -6.92 12.45
C LEU A 454 25.31 -8.18 13.06
N GLY A 455 24.77 -8.70 14.17
CA GLY A 455 25.23 -9.95 14.77
C GLY A 455 25.09 -11.19 13.88
N ASN A 456 24.30 -11.12 12.80
CA ASN A 456 24.20 -12.21 11.82
C ASN A 456 25.30 -12.18 10.75
N ILE A 457 26.09 -11.10 10.69
CA ILE A 457 27.07 -10.84 9.63
C ILE A 457 28.48 -10.62 10.20
N LEU A 458 28.58 -9.94 11.34
CA LEU A 458 29.83 -9.58 11.97
C LEU A 458 30.18 -10.51 13.13
N PRO A 459 31.48 -10.82 13.34
CA PRO A 459 31.93 -11.52 14.53
C PRO A 459 31.60 -10.75 15.82
N ASN A 460 31.34 -11.46 16.91
CA ASN A 460 30.96 -10.87 18.20
C ASN A 460 31.99 -9.86 18.74
N GLU A 461 33.30 -10.12 18.57
CA GLU A 461 34.36 -9.21 19.03
C GLU A 461 34.25 -7.83 18.35
N MET A 462 34.09 -7.81 17.03
CA MET A 462 33.88 -6.58 16.27
C MET A 462 32.56 -5.93 16.65
N LEU A 463 31.50 -6.73 16.84
CA LEU A 463 30.18 -6.22 17.19
C LEU A 463 30.18 -5.50 18.54
N GLU A 464 30.87 -6.01 19.56
CA GLU A 464 30.96 -5.33 20.85
C GLU A 464 31.71 -3.99 20.74
N ASP A 465 32.76 -3.90 19.93
CA ASP A 465 33.50 -2.65 19.73
C ASP A 465 32.67 -1.55 19.07
N LEU A 466 31.73 -1.92 18.18
CA LEU A 466 30.90 -0.96 17.44
C LEU A 466 29.86 -0.25 18.30
N PHE A 467 29.53 -0.78 19.48
CA PHE A 467 28.46 -0.24 20.33
C PHE A 467 28.98 0.17 21.71
N GLU A 468 28.56 1.34 22.16
CA GLU A 468 28.74 1.78 23.54
C GLU A 468 27.45 1.56 24.33
N ASN A 469 27.58 1.13 25.59
CA ASN A 469 26.45 0.82 26.48
C ASN A 469 25.42 -0.14 25.84
N GLY A 470 25.88 -1.00 24.93
CA GLY A 470 25.07 -1.97 24.19
C GLY A 470 24.04 -1.40 23.21
N SER A 471 24.02 -0.09 22.97
CA SER A 471 22.97 0.53 22.14
C SER A 471 23.38 1.78 21.36
N VAL A 472 24.46 2.46 21.71
CA VAL A 472 24.94 3.65 20.99
C VAL A 472 25.92 3.21 19.92
N PHE A 473 25.58 3.40 18.64
CA PHE A 473 26.43 3.01 17.51
C PHE A 473 27.55 4.04 17.26
N LYS A 474 28.80 3.56 17.20
CA LYS A 474 30.00 4.39 17.01
C LYS A 474 30.50 4.30 15.57
N TYR A 475 30.03 5.20 14.70
CA TYR A 475 30.43 5.21 13.28
C TYR A 475 31.94 5.35 13.06
N ASN A 476 32.64 6.15 13.87
CA ASN A 476 34.08 6.32 13.70
C ASN A 476 34.84 5.00 13.91
N VAL A 477 34.40 4.17 14.87
CA VAL A 477 34.96 2.83 15.08
C VAL A 477 34.64 1.94 13.88
N TYR A 478 33.42 1.99 13.35
CA TYR A 478 33.04 1.27 12.12
C TYR A 478 33.93 1.65 10.92
N LYS A 479 34.20 2.95 10.74
CA LYS A 479 35.05 3.46 9.66
C LYS A 479 36.46 2.86 9.72
N ASP A 480 37.02 2.69 10.92
CA ASP A 480 38.34 2.07 11.12
C ASP A 480 38.35 0.57 10.75
N TYR A 481 37.19 -0.08 10.73
CA TYR A 481 37.02 -1.48 10.32
C TYR A 481 36.90 -1.69 8.80
N TYR A 482 36.75 -0.63 7.98
CA TYR A 482 36.57 -0.75 6.52
C TYR A 482 37.67 -1.57 5.84
N GLY A 483 38.93 -1.38 6.25
CA GLY A 483 40.08 -2.12 5.71
C GLY A 483 40.26 -3.54 6.26
N LYS A 484 39.48 -3.93 7.28
CA LYS A 484 39.57 -5.24 7.96
C LYS A 484 38.44 -6.19 7.55
N MET A 485 37.37 -5.67 6.95
CA MET A 485 36.20 -6.44 6.51
C MET A 485 36.34 -6.83 5.03
N SER A 486 35.71 -7.94 4.64
CA SER A 486 35.59 -8.25 3.21
C SER A 486 34.69 -7.23 2.52
N SER A 487 34.87 -7.03 1.21
CA SER A 487 34.02 -6.12 0.42
C SER A 487 32.53 -6.41 0.58
N GLY A 488 32.14 -7.69 0.60
CA GLY A 488 30.77 -8.13 0.82
C GLY A 488 30.25 -7.83 2.23
N GLN A 489 31.07 -8.04 3.27
CA GLN A 489 30.70 -7.67 4.63
C GLN A 489 30.51 -6.15 4.77
N THR A 490 31.36 -5.35 4.15
CA THR A 490 31.26 -3.89 4.17
C THR A 490 29.98 -3.43 3.47
N MET A 491 29.69 -3.95 2.28
CA MET A 491 28.45 -3.66 1.55
C MET A 491 27.20 -4.03 2.36
N LEU A 492 27.13 -5.25 2.90
CA LEU A 492 26.00 -5.68 3.72
C LEU A 492 25.83 -4.82 4.97
N THR A 493 26.93 -4.47 5.64
CA THR A 493 26.90 -3.63 6.84
C THR A 493 26.37 -2.25 6.53
N ASN A 494 26.83 -1.64 5.43
CA ASN A 494 26.33 -0.34 4.97
C ASN A 494 24.84 -0.41 4.63
N LEU A 495 24.40 -1.45 3.92
CA LEU A 495 22.99 -1.64 3.60
C LEU A 495 22.12 -1.73 4.86
N ILE A 496 22.56 -2.48 5.87
CA ILE A 496 21.82 -2.64 7.12
C ILE A 496 21.80 -1.36 7.93
N ILE A 497 22.89 -0.59 7.95
CA ILE A 497 22.91 0.74 8.56
C ILE A 497 21.89 1.65 7.85
N ASP A 498 21.91 1.66 6.52
CA ASP A 498 21.01 2.49 5.70
C ASP A 498 19.54 2.10 5.89
N ILE A 499 19.22 0.80 5.87
CA ILE A 499 17.87 0.29 6.17
C ILE A 499 17.49 0.64 7.61
N THR A 500 18.35 0.39 8.60
CA THR A 500 18.00 0.62 10.02
C THR A 500 17.78 2.09 10.35
N ALA A 501 18.52 3.00 9.71
CA ALA A 501 18.32 4.44 9.87
C ALA A 501 16.95 4.89 9.34
N ASN A 502 16.45 4.23 8.30
CA ASN A 502 15.31 4.69 7.52
C ASN A 502 14.02 3.89 7.71
N VAL A 503 14.12 2.62 8.09
CA VAL A 503 12.97 1.75 8.31
C VAL A 503 12.17 2.22 9.51
N ARG A 504 10.86 2.23 9.35
CA ARG A 504 9.85 2.49 10.38
C ARG A 504 8.81 1.37 10.33
N SER A 505 7.85 1.44 11.24
CA SER A 505 6.73 0.52 11.20
C SER A 505 5.98 0.65 9.87
N ASN A 506 5.58 -0.48 9.28
CA ASN A 506 4.76 -0.51 8.07
C ASN A 506 5.41 0.15 6.83
N CYS A 507 6.71 -0.10 6.61
CA CYS A 507 7.41 0.32 5.41
C CYS A 507 7.39 -0.75 4.31
N LEU A 508 7.58 -0.31 3.06
CA LEU A 508 7.95 -1.17 1.95
C LEU A 508 9.45 -0.99 1.64
N ILE A 509 10.22 -2.05 1.84
CA ILE A 509 11.65 -2.10 1.51
C ILE A 509 11.78 -2.69 0.10
N MET A 510 12.44 -1.98 -0.80
CA MET A 510 12.77 -2.48 -2.13
C MET A 510 14.26 -2.70 -2.23
N ILE A 511 14.69 -3.87 -2.71
CA ILE A 511 16.10 -4.19 -2.89
C ILE A 511 16.29 -4.66 -4.34
N ASP A 512 17.19 -4.01 -5.06
CA ASP A 512 17.52 -4.38 -6.44
C ASP A 512 18.93 -4.97 -6.51
N GLU A 513 19.03 -6.17 -7.10
CA GLU A 513 20.26 -6.94 -7.32
C GLU A 513 21.19 -7.04 -6.09
N PRO A 514 20.69 -7.52 -4.93
CA PRO A 514 21.50 -7.58 -3.71
C PRO A 514 22.73 -8.48 -3.82
N GLU A 515 22.73 -9.47 -4.72
CA GLU A 515 23.84 -10.39 -4.93
C GLU A 515 25.05 -9.78 -5.65
N VAL A 516 24.92 -8.59 -6.26
CA VAL A 516 25.99 -7.97 -7.03
C VAL A 516 27.18 -7.70 -6.11
N HIS A 517 28.31 -8.36 -6.42
CA HIS A 517 29.55 -8.36 -5.62
C HIS A 517 29.50 -9.09 -4.26
N LEU A 518 28.46 -9.87 -3.97
CA LEU A 518 28.37 -10.69 -2.75
C LEU A 518 28.83 -12.14 -2.98
N HIS A 519 29.55 -12.68 -2.00
CA HIS A 519 29.82 -14.12 -1.91
C HIS A 519 28.50 -14.88 -1.60
N PRO A 520 28.30 -16.13 -2.07
CA PRO A 520 27.09 -16.92 -1.79
C PRO A 520 26.60 -16.90 -0.33
N ASN A 521 27.51 -17.07 0.62
CA ASN A 521 27.17 -17.03 2.06
C ASN A 521 26.61 -15.66 2.51
N ALA A 522 27.02 -14.56 1.88
CA ALA A 522 26.51 -13.22 2.18
C ALA A 522 25.08 -13.03 1.63
N ILE A 523 24.72 -13.72 0.54
CA ILE A 523 23.37 -13.71 -0.04
C ILE A 523 22.37 -14.40 0.89
N THR A 524 22.73 -15.49 1.58
CA THR A 524 21.80 -16.11 2.53
C THR A 524 21.66 -15.25 3.80
N GLN A 525 22.74 -14.61 4.24
CA GLN A 525 22.73 -13.68 5.37
C GLN A 525 21.82 -12.46 5.13
N ILE A 526 21.81 -11.90 3.91
CA ILE A 526 20.98 -10.73 3.61
C ILE A 526 19.49 -11.04 3.79
N ILE A 527 19.03 -12.21 3.36
CA ILE A 527 17.61 -12.61 3.42
C ILE A 527 17.19 -12.80 4.87
N ASN A 528 18.04 -13.42 5.68
CA ASN A 528 17.79 -13.58 7.11
C ASN A 528 17.67 -12.22 7.80
N VAL A 529 18.58 -11.28 7.52
CA VAL A 529 18.52 -9.94 8.12
C VAL A 529 17.30 -9.16 7.63
N VAL A 530 17.00 -9.19 6.34
CA VAL A 530 15.83 -8.50 5.77
C VAL A 530 14.53 -9.04 6.40
N ASN A 531 14.40 -10.35 6.57
CA ASN A 531 13.27 -10.95 7.28
C ASN A 531 13.19 -10.45 8.74
N LEU A 532 14.30 -10.41 9.47
CA LEU A 532 14.35 -9.89 10.84
C LEU A 532 13.96 -8.41 10.92
N VAL A 533 14.36 -7.59 9.94
CA VAL A 533 13.92 -6.19 9.85
C VAL A 533 12.41 -6.13 9.60
N CYS A 534 11.91 -6.87 8.61
CA CYS A 534 10.50 -6.89 8.24
C CYS A 534 9.60 -7.36 9.40
N GLU A 535 10.03 -8.37 10.15
CA GLU A 535 9.36 -8.86 11.34
C GLU A 535 9.35 -7.78 12.44
N ARG A 536 10.52 -7.21 12.76
CA ARG A 536 10.66 -6.21 13.84
C ARG A 536 9.79 -4.97 13.63
N PHE A 537 9.60 -4.56 12.38
CA PHE A 537 8.90 -3.33 12.02
C PHE A 537 7.52 -3.59 11.38
N SER A 538 7.04 -4.84 11.30
CA SER A 538 5.80 -5.16 10.57
C SER A 538 5.79 -4.55 9.15
N SER A 539 6.95 -4.66 8.50
CA SER A 539 7.26 -4.09 7.19
C SER A 539 7.38 -5.20 6.15
N CYS A 540 7.29 -4.84 4.88
CA CYS A 540 7.34 -5.77 3.75
C CYS A 540 8.60 -5.53 2.91
N CYS A 541 9.08 -6.54 2.20
CA CYS A 541 10.18 -6.39 1.26
C CYS A 541 9.87 -6.99 -0.11
N ILE A 542 10.20 -6.25 -1.17
CA ILE A 542 10.24 -6.74 -2.55
C ILE A 542 11.70 -6.70 -3.02
N MET A 543 12.19 -7.84 -3.50
CA MET A 543 13.57 -7.99 -3.94
C MET A 543 13.61 -8.39 -5.42
N ALA A 544 14.29 -7.62 -6.26
CA ALA A 544 14.64 -8.07 -7.60
C ALA A 544 16.00 -8.76 -7.56
N THR A 545 16.09 -9.96 -8.13
CA THR A 545 17.32 -10.77 -8.11
C THR A 545 17.48 -11.58 -9.38
N HIS A 546 18.72 -11.94 -9.66
CA HIS A 546 19.19 -12.89 -10.65
C HIS A 546 19.72 -14.18 -10.01
N SER A 547 19.76 -14.24 -8.68
CA SER A 547 20.41 -15.31 -7.94
C SER A 547 19.44 -16.42 -7.51
N PRO A 548 19.60 -17.65 -8.02
CA PRO A 548 18.86 -18.82 -7.53
C PRO A 548 19.05 -19.10 -6.04
N LEU A 549 20.16 -18.64 -5.45
CA LEU A 549 20.42 -18.77 -4.01
C LEU A 549 19.44 -17.94 -3.17
N VAL A 550 18.99 -16.79 -3.70
CA VAL A 550 17.93 -16.01 -3.04
C VAL A 550 16.63 -16.80 -3.04
N ILE A 551 16.30 -17.38 -4.19
CA ILE A 551 15.08 -18.16 -4.38
C ILE A 551 15.07 -19.41 -3.50
N GLN A 552 16.20 -20.08 -3.34
CA GLN A 552 16.35 -21.24 -2.45
C GLN A 552 16.01 -20.92 -0.98
N SER A 553 16.10 -19.66 -0.57
CA SER A 553 15.85 -19.22 0.80
C SER A 553 14.40 -18.76 1.04
N LEU A 554 13.55 -18.81 0.01
CA LEU A 554 12.18 -18.33 0.04
C LEU A 554 11.20 -19.45 -0.33
N LEU A 555 9.96 -19.33 0.15
CA LEU A 555 8.87 -20.21 -0.25
C LEU A 555 8.41 -19.87 -1.67
N SER A 556 8.02 -20.88 -2.43
CA SER A 556 7.59 -20.74 -3.84
C SER A 556 6.53 -19.67 -4.07
N ARG A 557 5.55 -19.56 -3.17
CA ARG A 557 4.49 -18.54 -3.20
C ARG A 557 4.98 -17.09 -3.03
N ASN A 558 6.19 -16.91 -2.53
CA ASN A 558 6.86 -15.62 -2.38
C ASN A 558 7.81 -15.34 -3.56
N VAL A 559 7.78 -16.15 -4.62
CA VAL A 559 8.68 -16.04 -5.77
C VAL A 559 7.89 -15.79 -7.05
N LEU A 560 8.14 -14.64 -7.65
CA LEU A 560 7.57 -14.22 -8.93
C LEU A 560 8.63 -14.38 -10.02
N ILE A 561 8.36 -15.25 -11.00
CA ILE A 561 9.19 -15.40 -12.18
C ILE A 561 8.68 -14.44 -13.25
N MET A 562 9.55 -13.56 -13.71
CA MET A 562 9.33 -12.65 -14.83
C MET A 562 10.04 -13.19 -16.08
N GLU A 563 9.28 -13.56 -17.10
CA GLU A 563 9.79 -14.11 -18.36
C GLU A 563 9.17 -13.35 -19.56
N ARG A 564 9.64 -13.65 -20.77
CA ARG A 564 9.01 -13.17 -22.00
C ARG A 564 8.27 -14.35 -22.64
N ASP A 565 7.03 -14.12 -23.07
CA ASP A 565 6.29 -15.12 -23.83
C ASP A 565 6.83 -15.25 -25.28
N VAL A 566 6.14 -16.06 -26.10
CA VAL A 566 6.50 -16.33 -27.49
C VAL A 566 6.50 -15.06 -28.35
N ASP A 567 5.64 -14.10 -28.02
CA ASP A 567 5.51 -12.82 -28.71
C ASP A 567 6.46 -11.75 -28.14
N GLY A 568 7.29 -12.13 -27.16
CA GLY A 568 8.26 -11.26 -26.50
C GLY A 568 7.68 -10.38 -25.39
N MET A 569 6.41 -10.61 -25.02
CA MET A 569 5.67 -9.85 -24.02
C MET A 569 6.07 -10.30 -22.61
N PRO A 570 6.26 -9.36 -21.66
CA PRO A 570 6.59 -9.71 -20.29
C PRO A 570 5.41 -10.42 -19.63
N VAL A 571 5.66 -11.59 -19.06
CA VAL A 571 4.70 -12.35 -18.26
C VAL A 571 5.28 -12.64 -16.89
N VAL A 572 4.42 -12.68 -15.86
CA VAL A 572 4.80 -13.01 -14.48
C VAL A 572 3.98 -14.20 -14.05
N ARG A 573 4.68 -15.20 -13.54
CA ARG A 573 4.08 -16.42 -13.01
C ARG A 573 4.72 -16.79 -11.69
N GLN A 574 4.04 -17.63 -10.94
CA GLN A 574 4.58 -18.24 -9.73
C GLN A 574 5.50 -19.43 -10.07
N MET A 575 6.35 -19.80 -9.12
CA MET A 575 7.08 -21.06 -9.15
C MET A 575 6.11 -22.25 -9.20
N ARG A 576 6.41 -23.27 -10.02
CA ARG A 576 5.62 -24.52 -10.09
C ARG A 576 6.11 -25.60 -9.12
N VAL A 577 7.33 -25.43 -8.60
CA VAL A 577 7.95 -26.30 -7.61
C VAL A 577 8.24 -25.51 -6.34
N GLU A 578 8.28 -26.18 -5.20
CA GLU A 578 8.72 -25.52 -3.97
C GLU A 578 10.19 -25.12 -4.11
N SER A 579 10.53 -23.90 -3.68
CA SER A 579 11.89 -23.34 -3.79
C SER A 579 12.68 -23.48 -2.50
N LEU A 580 12.01 -23.49 -1.34
CA LEU A 580 12.70 -23.47 -0.05
C LEU A 580 13.57 -24.73 0.14
N GLY A 581 14.89 -24.55 0.17
CA GLY A 581 15.87 -25.62 0.33
C GLY A 581 16.02 -26.55 -0.88
N GLU A 582 15.39 -26.24 -2.01
CA GLU A 582 15.43 -27.05 -3.24
C GLU A 582 16.81 -27.01 -3.92
N ASN A 583 17.13 -28.00 -4.74
CA ASN A 583 18.38 -28.04 -5.49
C ASN A 583 18.47 -26.87 -6.49
N LEU A 584 19.64 -26.21 -6.54
CA LEU A 584 19.86 -25.09 -7.47
C LEU A 584 19.69 -25.48 -8.93
N THR A 585 19.90 -26.74 -9.29
CA THR A 585 19.66 -27.26 -10.64
C THR A 585 18.17 -27.22 -10.96
N THR A 586 17.31 -27.74 -10.08
CA THR A 586 15.85 -27.69 -10.23
C THR A 586 15.35 -26.25 -10.31
N ILE A 587 15.84 -25.36 -9.43
CA ILE A 587 15.47 -23.94 -9.42
C ILE A 587 15.89 -23.26 -10.74
N ASN A 588 17.13 -23.49 -11.19
CA ASN A 588 17.60 -22.94 -12.46
C ASN A 588 16.79 -23.47 -13.64
N GLU A 589 16.43 -24.75 -13.61
CA GLU A 589 15.62 -25.34 -14.67
C GLU A 589 14.22 -24.71 -14.69
N GLU A 590 13.57 -24.55 -13.55
CA GLU A 590 12.24 -23.93 -13.45
C GLU A 590 12.23 -22.45 -13.89
N ILE A 591 13.30 -21.70 -13.64
CA ILE A 591 13.38 -20.28 -13.96
C ILE A 591 13.81 -20.04 -15.42
N PHE A 592 14.79 -20.79 -15.93
CA PHE A 592 15.48 -20.47 -17.18
C PHE A 592 15.24 -21.48 -18.32
N SER A 593 14.48 -22.56 -18.11
CA SER A 593 14.28 -23.58 -19.16
C SER A 593 13.15 -23.30 -20.13
N ASN A 594 12.38 -22.22 -19.94
CA ASN A 594 11.39 -21.76 -20.93
C ASN A 594 12.09 -21.01 -22.07
N GLY A 595 12.79 -21.76 -22.92
CA GLY A 595 13.35 -21.22 -24.15
C GLY A 595 14.46 -22.10 -24.67
N GLN A 596 14.18 -22.77 -25.78
CA GLN A 596 15.15 -23.42 -26.67
C GLN A 596 16.24 -22.44 -27.12
N ARG A 597 17.22 -22.12 -26.25
CA ARG A 597 18.54 -21.75 -26.75
C ARG A 597 19.24 -23.06 -27.00
N ASP A 598 19.54 -23.36 -28.26
CA ASP A 598 20.51 -24.39 -28.63
C ASP A 598 21.76 -24.15 -27.80
N LYS A 599 21.85 -24.90 -26.69
CA LYS A 599 22.95 -24.74 -25.76
C LYS A 599 24.21 -25.00 -26.59
N TYR A 600 25.17 -24.08 -26.58
CA TYR A 600 26.38 -24.16 -27.41
C TYR A 600 27.02 -25.55 -27.40
N TYR A 601 26.96 -26.26 -26.26
CA TYR A 601 27.44 -27.64 -26.16
C TYR A 601 26.69 -28.63 -27.08
N ARG A 602 25.39 -28.48 -27.32
CA ARG A 602 24.63 -29.32 -28.28
C ARG A 602 25.14 -29.10 -29.69
N ARG A 603 25.29 -27.84 -30.09
CA ARG A 603 25.82 -27.45 -31.40
C ARG A 603 27.27 -27.90 -31.60
N LEU A 604 28.06 -27.86 -30.53
CA LEU A 604 29.44 -28.34 -30.51
C LEU A 604 29.51 -29.87 -30.58
N ILE A 605 28.59 -30.57 -29.90
CA ILE A 605 28.44 -32.03 -30.00
C ILE A 605 27.96 -32.42 -31.41
N GLU A 606 26.95 -31.76 -31.97
CA GLU A 606 26.47 -31.99 -33.34
C GLU A 606 27.61 -31.85 -34.36
N LYS A 607 28.37 -30.74 -34.27
CA LYS A 607 29.53 -30.51 -35.14
C LYS A 607 30.66 -31.52 -34.93
N ALA A 608 30.87 -31.97 -33.69
CA ALA A 608 31.88 -32.98 -33.39
C ALA A 608 31.46 -34.39 -33.83
N VAL A 609 30.15 -34.63 -34.01
CA VAL A 609 29.57 -35.86 -34.56
C VAL A 609 29.55 -35.83 -36.09
N GLU A 610 29.39 -34.65 -36.72
CA GLU A 610 29.41 -34.50 -38.18
C GLU A 610 30.65 -35.14 -38.81
N GLY A 611 30.42 -36.14 -39.66
CA GLY A 611 31.49 -36.84 -40.39
C GLY A 611 32.24 -37.91 -39.58
N LYS A 612 31.71 -38.33 -38.42
CA LYS A 612 32.30 -39.37 -37.56
C LYS A 612 31.33 -40.54 -37.41
N GLU A 613 31.88 -41.75 -37.36
CA GLU A 613 31.09 -43.00 -37.35
C GLU A 613 31.09 -43.71 -36.00
N SER A 614 31.92 -43.27 -35.05
CA SER A 614 32.03 -43.91 -33.76
C SER A 614 32.19 -42.93 -32.60
N MET A 615 31.67 -43.35 -31.45
CA MET A 615 31.76 -42.64 -30.18
C MET A 615 33.22 -42.28 -29.83
N GLU A 616 34.16 -43.19 -30.11
CA GLU A 616 35.59 -42.99 -29.85
C GLU A 616 36.18 -41.83 -30.65
N GLN A 617 35.78 -41.66 -31.92
CA GLN A 617 36.28 -40.57 -32.78
C GLN A 617 35.76 -39.20 -32.34
N VAL A 618 34.54 -39.15 -31.79
CA VAL A 618 33.95 -37.91 -31.25
C VAL A 618 34.60 -37.57 -29.91
N LEU A 619 34.84 -38.57 -29.06
CA LEU A 619 35.49 -38.38 -27.77
C LEU A 619 36.96 -37.93 -27.90
N GLN A 620 37.71 -38.39 -28.89
CA GLN A 620 39.07 -37.88 -29.13
C GLN A 620 39.15 -36.37 -29.39
N GLU A 621 38.06 -35.77 -29.89
CA GLU A 621 37.98 -34.34 -30.18
C GLU A 621 37.42 -33.53 -29.01
N LEU A 622 36.54 -34.13 -28.20
CA LEU A 622 35.83 -33.47 -27.10
C LEU A 622 36.45 -33.71 -25.72
N GLN A 623 37.13 -34.83 -25.51
CA GLN A 623 37.76 -35.18 -24.23
C GLN A 623 39.13 -34.52 -24.10
N ASN A 624 39.41 -34.05 -22.89
CA ASN A 624 40.73 -33.58 -22.51
C ASN A 624 41.46 -34.69 -21.74
N GLY A 625 42.31 -35.45 -22.43
CA GLY A 625 43.00 -36.61 -21.84
C GLY A 625 42.01 -37.66 -21.32
N ASP A 626 42.26 -38.18 -20.12
CA ASP A 626 41.45 -39.25 -19.50
C ASP A 626 40.21 -38.74 -18.73
N LEU A 627 39.82 -37.46 -18.91
CA LEU A 627 38.64 -36.91 -18.24
C LEU A 627 37.35 -37.47 -18.88
N PRO A 628 36.53 -38.23 -18.13
CA PRO A 628 35.29 -38.77 -18.67
C PRO A 628 34.28 -37.65 -18.93
N MET A 629 33.57 -37.76 -20.06
CA MET A 629 32.46 -36.84 -20.37
C MET A 629 31.30 -37.05 -19.40
N SER A 630 30.49 -36.00 -19.19
CA SER A 630 29.25 -36.16 -18.43
C SER A 630 28.32 -37.19 -19.10
N LEU A 631 27.58 -37.96 -18.30
CA LEU A 631 26.64 -38.96 -18.79
C LEU A 631 25.63 -38.34 -19.78
N THR A 632 25.15 -37.13 -19.49
CA THR A 632 24.24 -36.37 -20.35
C THR A 632 24.85 -36.07 -21.72
N SER A 633 26.13 -35.69 -21.77
CA SER A 633 26.84 -35.45 -23.04
C SER A 633 27.08 -36.75 -23.80
N TYR A 634 27.42 -37.83 -23.11
CA TYR A 634 27.65 -39.15 -23.70
C TYR A 634 26.38 -39.69 -24.36
N MET A 635 25.25 -39.67 -23.64
CA MET A 635 23.94 -40.06 -24.18
C MET A 635 23.51 -39.20 -25.36
N LEU A 636 23.87 -37.92 -25.37
CA LEU A 636 23.54 -37.02 -26.47
C LEU A 636 24.39 -37.31 -27.72
N ILE A 637 25.68 -37.60 -27.56
CA ILE A 637 26.55 -38.00 -28.69
C ILE A 637 26.09 -39.35 -29.27
N ASP A 638 25.79 -40.33 -28.40
CA ASP A 638 25.27 -41.63 -28.82
C ASP A 638 23.95 -41.48 -29.60
N LYS A 639 23.07 -40.59 -29.13
CA LYS A 639 21.84 -40.24 -29.84
C LYS A 639 22.11 -39.69 -31.25
N TYR A 640 23.08 -38.79 -31.43
CA TYR A 640 23.40 -38.21 -32.75
C TYR A 640 24.16 -39.16 -33.69
N LEU A 641 24.91 -40.13 -33.15
CA LEU A 641 25.60 -41.15 -33.96
C LEU A 641 24.67 -42.26 -34.45
N ASN A 642 23.62 -42.59 -33.66
CA ASN A 642 22.76 -43.75 -33.91
C ASN A 642 21.38 -43.40 -34.51
N HIS A 643 21.08 -42.13 -34.72
CA HIS A 643 19.84 -41.69 -35.39
C HIS A 643 20.17 -40.84 -36.63
N ASP A 644 19.96 -41.43 -37.81
CA ASP A 644 19.49 -40.73 -39.01
C ASP A 644 17.96 -40.54 -38.94
#